data_AF-A0A2E1V5K7-F1
#
_entry.id   AF-A0A2E1V5K7-F1
#
_cell.length_a   1.000
_cell.length_b   1.000
_cell.length_c   1.000
_cell.angle_alpha   90.00
_cell.angle_beta   90.00
_cell.angle_gamma   90.00
#
_symmetry.space_group_name_H-M   'P 1'
#
loop_
_entity.id
_entity.type
_entity.pdbx_description
1 polymer ?
#
loop_
_entity_poly.entity_id
_entity_poly.type
_entity_poly.pdbx_seq_one_letter_code
_entity_poly.pdbx_strand_id
1 'polypeptide(L)'
;MKTLNRALLAAGAAACAVVPAFGPALNAQADTLSQPLALEDVRHALTRTSFAAAPADLQAYIGQPRAVLVGDILDDISALDTQPAPAFTAQWRAPIEFLYAKNETLGELAIGAQYLNLVELSTWWMVEAINTSSPFKEQIAMFWMDHFVTSFEAHEDAHLTAGKFQTVRATMGGSFRDMLAAQLRDPAMLVYLNNVENTAQAPNENLGRELLELFTLGQGRGYTEQDIREVSRALTGNSINEDGAFTFRDGEHDAGPKTIFSATDRFKADDLPDLILSQPSFGPYIVEKMWRYFISETPDPAQVAEITSQWKAASWDLPTLYKAVLSAPAFWDATHHGTLVKSPWELYVGFNRTFGTAPLELEELHDHPLSAGQGLFMPPNVAGWTEGTAWITDASLAERTATLQDLTSQWLYDSFEPYDTPEASQVQASAETNGLRVGLVGLDWAWKEVEDDWRETGFSLSLYDVGFQGQTYHNLAFSVGMGEGDGEREVYFAIEQEGCGTGCPLSSLVRRVQPEIDEEGNAYLEFWLNPWEVSDGVGRLSSTERDFIAALIKAVPAMITDTKADATWRFLAEDAAAEGLSLPSFDEVQQLSAQIVDAFSRSGKLSGAVQNAPELERGISHEGAAGLPREIMAMASGSTPAPRSDDDEAIDQIVDGIYNSLFEERAGVYKARLRETFADPDQWLAAMPAQAQTSAGLEIALLPVRNPALATDDKAVQGLDDLLFSLVLDPRFQLK
;
A
#
# COMPACT_ATOMS: atom_id res chain seq x y z
N MET A 1 -11.63 -31.22 -13.89
CA MET A 1 -12.51 -32.13 -14.67
C MET A 1 -13.46 -31.24 -15.48
N LYS A 2 -13.43 -31.16 -16.81
CA LYS A 2 -13.70 -32.24 -17.78
C LYS A 2 -12.85 -32.09 -19.07
N THR A 3 -12.14 -33.18 -19.37
CA THR A 3 -11.84 -33.75 -20.71
C THR A 3 -11.08 -32.92 -21.75
N LEU A 4 -9.75 -33.02 -21.68
CA LEU A 4 -8.81 -32.92 -22.79
C LEU A 4 -9.01 -34.09 -23.77
N ASN A 5 -9.18 -33.77 -25.06
CA ASN A 5 -9.30 -34.75 -26.14
C ASN A 5 -7.90 -35.12 -26.66
N ARG A 6 -7.43 -36.33 -26.32
CA ARG A 6 -6.18 -36.94 -26.78
C ARG A 6 -6.36 -37.46 -28.22
N ALA A 7 -6.25 -36.59 -29.22
CA ALA A 7 -6.12 -37.02 -30.61
C ALA A 7 -5.58 -35.88 -31.48
N LEU A 8 -4.28 -35.58 -31.36
CA LEU A 8 -3.43 -34.94 -32.40
C LEU A 8 -1.96 -34.95 -31.91
N LEU A 9 -1.49 -36.13 -31.49
CA LEU A 9 -0.08 -36.44 -31.23
C LEU A 9 0.22 -37.72 -32.02
N ALA A 10 0.49 -37.57 -33.32
CA ALA A 10 1.21 -38.51 -34.19
C ALA A 10 0.91 -38.26 -35.68
N ALA A 11 1.28 -37.11 -36.21
CA ALA A 11 1.53 -36.92 -37.65
C ALA A 11 2.24 -35.59 -37.85
N GLY A 12 3.57 -35.61 -38.00
CA GLY A 12 4.34 -34.40 -38.21
C GLY A 12 5.86 -34.52 -37.99
N ALA A 13 6.40 -35.72 -37.74
CA ALA A 13 7.84 -35.97 -37.83
C ALA A 13 8.26 -36.13 -39.30
N ALA A 14 8.16 -35.04 -40.09
CA ALA A 14 8.79 -34.87 -41.40
C ALA A 14 8.54 -33.46 -41.95
N ALA A 15 9.00 -32.42 -41.23
CA ALA A 15 9.21 -31.09 -41.78
C ALA A 15 10.33 -30.37 -40.99
N CYS A 16 11.49 -31.03 -40.85
CA CYS A 16 12.73 -30.31 -40.56
C CYS A 16 13.19 -29.64 -41.85
N ALA A 17 13.04 -28.31 -41.94
CA ALA A 17 14.05 -27.38 -42.45
C ALA A 17 13.46 -25.98 -42.70
N VAL A 18 12.86 -25.37 -41.68
CA VAL A 18 13.01 -23.93 -41.42
C VAL A 18 13.01 -23.79 -39.90
N VAL A 19 14.19 -23.93 -39.28
CA VAL A 19 14.41 -23.40 -37.93
C VAL A 19 14.72 -21.92 -38.17
N PRO A 20 13.83 -20.96 -37.84
CA PRO A 20 14.26 -19.57 -37.83
C PRO A 20 15.24 -19.40 -36.65
N ALA A 21 16.07 -18.37 -36.73
CA ALA A 21 17.29 -18.13 -35.97
C ALA A 21 17.16 -17.95 -34.43
N PHE A 22 16.29 -18.69 -33.73
CA PHE A 22 16.09 -18.62 -32.28
C PHE A 22 16.97 -19.60 -31.46
N GLY A 23 17.61 -20.57 -32.09
CA GLY A 23 18.40 -21.61 -31.41
C GLY A 23 19.60 -21.11 -30.57
N PRO A 24 20.41 -20.14 -31.04
CA PRO A 24 21.56 -19.64 -30.27
C PRO A 24 21.15 -18.77 -29.09
N ALA A 25 20.12 -17.92 -29.26
CA ALA A 25 19.66 -16.98 -28.23
C ALA A 25 18.96 -17.70 -27.06
N LEU A 26 18.09 -18.67 -27.37
CA LEU A 26 17.44 -19.50 -26.34
C LEU A 26 18.45 -20.33 -25.54
N ASN A 27 19.50 -20.84 -26.19
CA ASN A 27 20.59 -21.54 -25.50
C ASN A 27 21.40 -20.59 -24.61
N ALA A 28 21.74 -19.39 -25.09
CA ALA A 28 22.46 -18.40 -24.28
C ALA A 28 21.65 -17.93 -23.06
N GLN A 29 20.33 -17.77 -23.21
CA GLN A 29 19.42 -17.45 -22.10
C GLN A 29 19.33 -18.60 -21.09
N ALA A 30 19.17 -19.84 -21.56
CA ALA A 30 19.13 -21.02 -20.69
C ALA A 30 20.45 -21.22 -19.93
N ASP A 31 21.59 -21.03 -20.61
CA ASP A 31 22.90 -21.07 -19.99
C ASP A 31 23.03 -19.96 -18.92
N THR A 32 22.60 -18.73 -19.24
CA THR A 32 22.60 -17.59 -18.31
C THR A 32 21.79 -17.89 -17.05
N LEU A 33 20.55 -18.37 -17.20
CA LEU A 33 19.64 -18.62 -16.07
C LEU A 33 20.07 -19.78 -15.17
N SER A 34 20.91 -20.69 -15.67
CA SER A 34 21.46 -21.81 -14.89
C SER A 34 22.64 -21.43 -14.00
N GLN A 35 23.26 -20.25 -14.21
CA GLN A 35 24.42 -19.83 -13.45
C GLN A 35 24.05 -19.55 -11.98
N PRO A 36 24.86 -20.00 -11.01
CA PRO A 36 24.66 -19.65 -9.61
C PRO A 36 24.98 -18.16 -9.40
N LEU A 37 24.17 -17.51 -8.57
CA LEU A 37 24.29 -16.09 -8.23
C LEU A 37 25.47 -15.86 -7.27
N ALA A 38 26.42 -15.02 -7.67
CA ALA A 38 27.40 -14.44 -6.75
C ALA A 38 26.81 -13.27 -5.96
N LEU A 39 27.51 -12.78 -4.92
CA LEU A 39 27.07 -11.63 -4.12
C LEU A 39 26.71 -10.41 -4.99
N GLU A 40 27.58 -10.09 -5.96
CA GLU A 40 27.39 -8.99 -6.90
C GLU A 40 26.21 -9.19 -7.86
N ASP A 41 25.91 -10.43 -8.25
CA ASP A 41 24.74 -10.74 -9.08
C ASP A 41 23.44 -10.51 -8.28
N VAL A 42 23.38 -10.99 -7.04
CA VAL A 42 22.19 -10.82 -6.18
C VAL A 42 21.95 -9.33 -5.92
N ARG A 43 23.00 -8.60 -5.51
CA ARG A 43 22.89 -7.15 -5.31
C ARG A 43 22.45 -6.43 -6.58
N HIS A 44 23.09 -6.71 -7.72
CA HIS A 44 22.71 -6.10 -9.00
C HIS A 44 21.24 -6.33 -9.29
N ALA A 45 20.78 -7.58 -9.30
CA ALA A 45 19.39 -7.90 -9.60
C ALA A 45 18.41 -7.22 -8.64
N LEU A 46 18.63 -7.32 -7.33
CA LEU A 46 17.73 -6.73 -6.33
C LEU A 46 17.77 -5.21 -6.29
N THR A 47 18.89 -4.56 -6.64
CA THR A 47 18.89 -3.10 -6.78
C THR A 47 18.11 -2.66 -8.03
N ARG A 48 18.06 -3.50 -9.08
CA ARG A 48 17.24 -3.26 -10.27
C ARG A 48 15.76 -3.53 -10.04
N THR A 49 15.40 -4.50 -9.21
CA THR A 49 14.01 -5.01 -9.11
C THR A 49 13.35 -4.80 -7.75
N SER A 50 14.13 -4.49 -6.72
CA SER A 50 13.71 -4.52 -5.31
C SER A 50 14.25 -3.34 -4.50
N PHE A 51 14.65 -2.26 -5.18
CA PHE A 51 15.28 -1.04 -4.65
C PHE A 51 16.70 -1.24 -4.09
N ALA A 52 16.91 -2.30 -3.33
CA ALA A 52 18.21 -2.71 -2.80
C ALA A 52 18.18 -4.20 -2.37
N ALA A 53 19.31 -4.69 -1.87
CA ALA A 53 19.43 -6.05 -1.36
C ALA A 53 19.56 -6.03 0.17
N ALA A 54 18.49 -6.44 0.88
CA ALA A 54 18.54 -6.59 2.33
C ALA A 54 19.41 -7.80 2.73
N PRO A 55 19.94 -7.85 3.97
CA PRO A 55 20.75 -8.99 4.44
C PRO A 55 20.05 -10.35 4.25
N ALA A 56 18.74 -10.42 4.52
CA ALA A 56 17.94 -11.63 4.34
C ALA A 56 17.86 -12.07 2.88
N ASP A 57 17.66 -11.14 1.94
CA ASP A 57 17.62 -11.44 0.51
C ASP A 57 18.98 -11.94 0.01
N LEU A 58 20.07 -11.31 0.45
CA LEU A 58 21.43 -11.75 0.11
C LEU A 58 21.66 -13.19 0.57
N GLN A 59 21.26 -13.54 1.80
CA GLN A 59 21.36 -14.91 2.31
C GLN A 59 20.51 -15.91 1.51
N ALA A 60 19.30 -15.51 1.11
CA ALA A 60 18.37 -16.39 0.41
C ALA A 60 18.88 -16.79 -0.98
N TYR A 61 19.48 -15.84 -1.73
CA TYR A 61 19.75 -16.03 -3.16
C TYR A 61 21.19 -16.33 -3.53
N ILE A 62 22.18 -16.04 -2.68
CA ILE A 62 23.58 -16.35 -3.00
C ILE A 62 23.75 -17.87 -3.21
N GLY A 63 24.35 -18.23 -4.34
CA GLY A 63 24.57 -19.61 -4.75
C GLY A 63 23.36 -20.28 -5.42
N GLN A 64 22.17 -19.67 -5.38
CA GLN A 64 21.01 -20.16 -6.13
C GLN A 64 21.15 -19.87 -7.62
N PRO A 65 20.55 -20.66 -8.52
CA PRO A 65 20.48 -20.32 -9.93
C PRO A 65 19.73 -19.00 -10.16
N ARG A 66 20.18 -18.18 -11.11
CA ARG A 66 19.48 -16.94 -11.53
C ARG A 66 17.99 -17.15 -11.81
N ALA A 67 17.61 -18.31 -12.36
CA ALA A 67 16.22 -18.67 -12.60
C ALA A 67 15.32 -18.66 -11.36
N VAL A 68 15.87 -18.97 -10.18
CA VAL A 68 15.12 -18.97 -8.91
C VAL A 68 14.75 -17.54 -8.54
N LEU A 69 15.74 -16.64 -8.47
CA LEU A 69 15.51 -15.23 -8.18
C LEU A 69 14.55 -14.57 -9.18
N VAL A 70 14.72 -14.82 -10.48
CA VAL A 70 13.80 -14.29 -11.51
C VAL A 70 12.39 -14.86 -11.35
N GLY A 71 12.24 -16.13 -10.94
CA GLY A 71 10.94 -16.72 -10.63
C GLY A 71 10.26 -16.02 -9.46
N ASP A 72 10.97 -15.91 -8.34
CA ASP A 72 10.46 -15.34 -7.10
C ASP A 72 10.08 -13.85 -7.25
N ILE A 73 10.87 -13.08 -8.02
CA ILE A 73 10.54 -11.69 -8.38
C ILE A 73 9.19 -11.58 -9.10
N LEU A 74 8.83 -12.56 -9.92
CA LEU A 74 7.64 -12.52 -10.78
C LEU A 74 6.39 -13.12 -10.13
N ASP A 75 6.55 -14.13 -9.27
CA ASP A 75 5.43 -14.81 -8.59
C ASP A 75 4.66 -13.86 -7.65
N ASP A 76 5.34 -12.79 -7.23
CA ASP A 76 4.93 -11.87 -6.18
C ASP A 76 4.23 -10.59 -6.66
N ILE A 77 4.06 -10.40 -7.99
CA ILE A 77 3.39 -9.21 -8.57
C ILE A 77 1.93 -9.08 -8.09
N SER A 78 1.31 -10.18 -7.63
CA SER A 78 -0.06 -10.21 -7.12
C SER A 78 -0.16 -10.33 -5.60
N ALA A 79 0.94 -10.15 -4.87
CA ALA A 79 0.94 -10.18 -3.42
C ALA A 79 -0.03 -9.13 -2.83
N LEU A 80 -0.62 -9.44 -1.69
CA LEU A 80 -1.47 -8.48 -0.97
C LEU A 80 -0.60 -7.38 -0.37
N ASP A 81 -1.16 -6.18 -0.26
CA ASP A 81 -0.49 -5.07 0.41
C ASP A 81 -0.28 -5.41 1.89
N THR A 82 0.84 -4.98 2.46
CA THR A 82 1.14 -5.18 3.88
C THR A 82 0.31 -4.26 4.78
N GLN A 83 -0.39 -3.30 4.17
CA GLN A 83 -1.18 -2.30 4.85
C GLN A 83 -2.45 -1.92 4.10
N PRO A 84 -3.54 -1.55 4.81
CA PRO A 84 -4.76 -1.10 4.18
C PRO A 84 -4.49 0.21 3.44
N ALA A 85 -5.21 0.43 2.34
CA ALA A 85 -5.16 1.69 1.61
C ALA A 85 -5.55 2.88 2.52
N PRO A 86 -5.08 4.11 2.21
CA PRO A 86 -5.47 5.32 2.92
C PRO A 86 -6.99 5.44 3.04
N ALA A 87 -7.49 5.87 4.19
CA ALA A 87 -8.92 5.83 4.49
C ALA A 87 -9.75 6.67 3.51
N PHE A 88 -9.21 7.80 3.03
CA PHE A 88 -9.89 8.67 2.07
C PHE A 88 -10.26 7.94 0.77
N THR A 89 -9.51 6.90 0.38
CA THR A 89 -9.80 6.13 -0.85
C THR A 89 -11.13 5.38 -0.82
N ALA A 90 -11.70 5.19 0.37
CA ALA A 90 -13.01 4.58 0.58
C ALA A 90 -14.12 5.59 0.96
N GLN A 91 -13.77 6.89 1.07
CA GLN A 91 -14.70 7.94 1.44
C GLN A 91 -15.44 8.49 0.21
N TRP A 92 -16.55 9.20 0.46
CA TRP A 92 -17.25 9.89 -0.62
C TRP A 92 -16.38 11.04 -1.13
N ARG A 93 -16.26 11.17 -2.44
CA ARG A 93 -15.43 12.19 -3.07
C ARG A 93 -16.17 13.52 -3.09
N ALA A 94 -15.48 14.61 -2.80
CA ALA A 94 -16.03 15.95 -2.99
C ALA A 94 -16.44 16.17 -4.46
N PRO A 95 -17.62 16.78 -4.75
CA PRO A 95 -18.03 17.06 -6.12
C PRO A 95 -16.96 17.84 -6.85
N ILE A 96 -16.76 17.52 -8.12
CA ILE A 96 -15.68 18.14 -8.90
C ILE A 96 -15.88 19.66 -9.04
N GLU A 97 -17.14 20.12 -9.08
CA GLU A 97 -17.51 21.53 -9.08
C GLU A 97 -17.08 22.25 -7.80
N PHE A 98 -17.04 21.54 -6.67
CA PHE A 98 -16.59 22.09 -5.38
C PHE A 98 -15.08 22.30 -5.37
N LEU A 99 -14.30 21.35 -5.92
CA LEU A 99 -12.85 21.49 -6.06
C LEU A 99 -12.45 22.61 -7.03
N TYR A 100 -13.25 22.84 -8.07
CA TYR A 100 -12.98 23.87 -9.09
C TYR A 100 -13.56 25.25 -8.78
N ALA A 101 -14.09 25.49 -7.57
CA ALA A 101 -14.52 26.81 -7.11
C ALA A 101 -13.33 27.73 -6.75
N LYS A 102 -12.37 27.87 -7.69
CA LYS A 102 -11.16 28.68 -7.53
C LYS A 102 -11.57 30.14 -7.28
N ASN A 103 -11.04 30.76 -6.23
CA ASN A 103 -11.39 32.07 -5.64
C ASN A 103 -12.48 32.07 -4.54
N GLU A 104 -12.90 30.90 -4.04
CA GLU A 104 -13.68 30.79 -2.80
C GLU A 104 -12.84 30.08 -1.73
N THR A 105 -12.83 30.61 -0.50
CA THR A 105 -12.09 30.02 0.63
C THR A 105 -12.37 28.53 0.81
N LEU A 106 -13.62 28.10 0.56
CA LEU A 106 -14.03 26.70 0.63
C LEU A 106 -13.36 25.83 -0.44
N GLY A 107 -13.22 26.34 -1.67
CA GLY A 107 -12.52 25.63 -2.74
C GLY A 107 -11.03 25.50 -2.45
N GLU A 108 -10.40 26.56 -1.92
CA GLU A 108 -8.99 26.56 -1.52
C GLU A 108 -8.71 25.56 -0.39
N LEU A 109 -9.55 25.58 0.65
CA LEU A 109 -9.47 24.60 1.75
C LEU A 109 -9.71 23.17 1.25
N ALA A 110 -10.63 22.96 0.30
CA ALA A 110 -10.88 21.65 -0.29
C ALA A 110 -9.68 21.11 -1.07
N ILE A 111 -9.03 21.97 -1.85
CA ILE A 111 -7.78 21.64 -2.55
C ILE A 111 -6.69 21.29 -1.53
N GLY A 112 -6.54 22.08 -0.46
CA GLY A 112 -5.60 21.78 0.64
C GLY A 112 -5.81 20.38 1.24
N ALA A 113 -7.07 19.97 1.46
CA ALA A 113 -7.39 18.61 1.91
C ALA A 113 -7.00 17.53 0.87
N GLN A 114 -7.13 17.81 -0.43
CA GLN A 114 -6.67 16.88 -1.47
C GLN A 114 -5.14 16.76 -1.48
N TYR A 115 -4.40 17.83 -1.22
CA TYR A 115 -2.94 17.76 -1.04
C TYR A 115 -2.56 16.88 0.15
N LEU A 116 -3.22 17.00 1.31
CA LEU A 116 -2.97 16.08 2.41
C LEU A 116 -3.24 14.62 2.05
N ASN A 117 -4.34 14.35 1.35
CA ASN A 117 -4.66 12.99 0.90
C ASN A 117 -3.61 12.47 -0.10
N LEU A 118 -3.03 13.35 -0.92
CA LEU A 118 -1.91 13.02 -1.80
C LEU A 118 -0.64 12.69 -1.00
N VAL A 119 -0.30 13.48 0.01
CA VAL A 119 0.83 13.22 0.91
C VAL A 119 0.63 11.88 1.62
N GLU A 120 -0.56 11.63 2.17
CA GLU A 120 -0.88 10.34 2.80
C GLU A 120 -0.72 9.17 1.82
N LEU A 121 -1.22 9.29 0.58
CA LEU A 121 -1.05 8.26 -0.44
C LEU A 121 0.42 8.04 -0.82
N SER A 122 1.21 9.11 -0.87
CA SER A 122 2.65 9.08 -1.16
C SER A 122 3.43 8.38 -0.03
N THR A 123 3.18 8.78 1.20
CA THR A 123 3.76 8.17 2.41
C THR A 123 3.34 6.71 2.53
N TRP A 124 2.06 6.40 2.31
CA TRP A 124 1.57 5.02 2.24
C TRP A 124 2.38 4.21 1.23
N TRP A 125 2.58 4.73 0.03
CA TRP A 125 3.30 3.98 -1.00
C TRP A 125 4.76 3.74 -0.62
N MET A 126 5.45 4.75 -0.08
CA MET A 126 6.81 4.61 0.45
C MET A 126 6.90 3.48 1.51
N VAL A 127 5.98 3.48 2.47
CA VAL A 127 5.94 2.48 3.56
C VAL A 127 5.66 1.08 3.02
N GLU A 128 4.75 0.95 2.05
CA GLU A 128 4.50 -0.34 1.38
C GLU A 128 5.76 -0.81 0.63
N ALA A 129 6.42 0.07 -0.12
CA ALA A 129 7.64 -0.26 -0.86
C ALA A 129 8.81 -0.65 0.06
N ILE A 130 8.91 -0.05 1.24
CA ILE A 130 9.90 -0.42 2.25
C ILE A 130 9.59 -1.80 2.84
N ASN A 131 8.35 -2.09 3.23
CA ASN A 131 8.01 -3.27 4.03
C ASN A 131 7.58 -4.51 3.24
N THR A 132 7.15 -4.32 1.99
CA THR A 132 6.60 -5.42 1.21
C THR A 132 7.63 -6.53 0.99
N SER A 133 7.15 -7.78 1.05
CA SER A 133 7.91 -8.95 0.60
C SER A 133 8.04 -8.99 -0.92
N SER A 134 7.28 -8.16 -1.64
CA SER A 134 7.13 -8.21 -3.08
C SER A 134 7.52 -6.87 -3.76
N PRO A 135 8.74 -6.36 -3.53
CA PRO A 135 9.12 -4.99 -3.91
C PRO A 135 9.12 -4.75 -5.44
N PHE A 136 9.24 -5.81 -6.25
CA PHE A 136 9.10 -5.70 -7.70
C PHE A 136 7.73 -5.22 -8.14
N LYS A 137 6.67 -5.56 -7.39
CA LYS A 137 5.32 -5.05 -7.57
C LYS A 137 5.29 -3.52 -7.53
N GLU A 138 6.04 -2.92 -6.60
CA GLU A 138 6.09 -1.48 -6.41
C GLU A 138 6.99 -0.79 -7.44
N GLN A 139 8.14 -1.40 -7.78
CA GLN A 139 9.00 -0.94 -8.87
C GLN A 139 8.25 -0.92 -10.21
N ILE A 140 7.54 -2.00 -10.55
CA ILE A 140 6.84 -2.06 -11.83
C ILE A 140 5.59 -1.16 -11.84
N ALA A 141 4.94 -0.96 -10.69
CA ALA A 141 3.90 0.05 -10.55
C ALA A 141 4.43 1.47 -10.83
N MET A 142 5.61 1.82 -10.31
CA MET A 142 6.28 3.10 -10.62
C MET A 142 6.56 3.26 -12.11
N PHE A 143 7.12 2.24 -12.75
CA PHE A 143 7.35 2.25 -14.21
C PHE A 143 6.07 2.52 -15.00
N TRP A 144 4.95 1.88 -14.65
CA TRP A 144 3.68 2.06 -15.36
C TRP A 144 2.97 3.37 -15.03
N MET A 145 3.11 3.87 -13.80
CA MET A 145 2.62 5.19 -13.42
C MET A 145 3.36 6.31 -14.17
N ASP A 146 4.68 6.15 -14.37
CA ASP A 146 5.48 7.07 -15.20
C ASP A 146 5.20 6.90 -16.71
N HIS A 147 4.90 5.68 -17.16
CA HIS A 147 4.58 5.45 -18.56
C HIS A 147 3.20 5.97 -18.97
N PHE A 148 2.14 5.64 -18.22
CA PHE A 148 0.80 6.17 -18.42
C PHE A 148 0.59 7.39 -17.52
N VAL A 149 1.38 8.42 -17.77
CA VAL A 149 1.52 9.53 -16.85
C VAL A 149 0.21 10.32 -16.66
N THR A 150 -0.03 10.71 -15.42
CA THR A 150 -1.00 11.73 -14.99
C THR A 150 -0.38 12.51 -13.85
N SER A 151 -0.68 13.81 -13.73
CA SER A 151 -0.24 14.62 -12.59
C SER A 151 -1.40 15.07 -11.75
N PHE A 152 -1.26 14.91 -10.42
CA PHE A 152 -2.19 15.50 -9.46
C PHE A 152 -2.37 17.00 -9.70
N GLU A 153 -1.32 17.75 -10.05
CA GLU A 153 -1.41 19.20 -10.27
C GLU A 153 -2.39 19.61 -11.38
N ALA A 154 -2.69 18.71 -12.31
CA ALA A 154 -3.61 19.01 -13.41
C ALA A 154 -5.08 18.92 -13.00
N HIS A 155 -5.40 18.13 -11.98
CA HIS A 155 -6.78 17.87 -11.56
C HIS A 155 -7.06 18.11 -10.08
N GLU A 156 -6.03 18.25 -9.24
CA GLU A 156 -6.06 18.57 -7.81
C GLU A 156 -7.03 17.67 -7.02
N ASP A 157 -7.04 16.38 -7.34
CA ASP A 157 -8.01 15.41 -6.80
C ASP A 157 -7.33 14.09 -6.44
N ALA A 158 -7.19 13.83 -5.14
CA ALA A 158 -6.45 12.66 -4.65
C ALA A 158 -7.21 11.35 -4.91
N HIS A 159 -8.54 11.38 -5.07
CA HIS A 159 -9.32 10.18 -5.38
C HIS A 159 -9.07 9.75 -6.82
N LEU A 160 -8.95 10.70 -7.76
CA LEU A 160 -8.53 10.41 -9.13
C LEU A 160 -7.13 9.79 -9.15
N THR A 161 -6.17 10.37 -8.41
CA THR A 161 -4.81 9.83 -8.30
C THR A 161 -4.80 8.42 -7.69
N ALA A 162 -5.57 8.18 -6.64
CA ALA A 162 -5.66 6.87 -6.01
C ALA A 162 -6.31 5.82 -6.94
N GLY A 163 -7.41 6.16 -7.60
CA GLY A 163 -8.08 5.27 -8.56
C GLY A 163 -7.20 4.92 -9.77
N LYS A 164 -6.45 5.92 -10.26
CA LYS A 164 -5.40 5.78 -11.26
C LYS A 164 -4.33 4.77 -10.85
N PHE A 165 -3.78 4.95 -9.66
CA PHE A 165 -2.76 4.07 -9.08
C PHE A 165 -3.28 2.63 -8.89
N GLN A 166 -4.50 2.46 -8.39
CA GLN A 166 -5.16 1.16 -8.28
C GLN A 166 -5.38 0.49 -9.64
N THR A 167 -5.75 1.27 -10.68
CA THR A 167 -5.93 0.76 -12.05
C THR A 167 -4.63 0.19 -12.62
N VAL A 168 -3.50 0.87 -12.41
CA VAL A 168 -2.17 0.36 -12.79
C VAL A 168 -1.87 -0.94 -12.06
N ARG A 169 -2.02 -0.97 -10.73
CA ARG A 169 -1.75 -2.17 -9.91
C ARG A 169 -2.63 -3.36 -10.30
N ALA A 170 -3.89 -3.12 -10.64
CA ALA A 170 -4.83 -4.17 -11.04
C ALA A 170 -4.55 -4.76 -12.42
N THR A 171 -3.85 -4.03 -13.30
CA THR A 171 -3.63 -4.43 -14.70
C THR A 171 -2.20 -4.86 -15.01
N MET A 172 -1.21 -4.51 -14.17
CA MET A 172 0.21 -4.81 -14.41
C MET A 172 0.59 -6.29 -14.39
N GLY A 173 -0.26 -7.16 -13.85
CA GLY A 173 -0.11 -8.63 -13.93
C GLY A 173 -0.83 -9.28 -15.13
N GLY A 174 -1.48 -8.50 -15.99
CA GLY A 174 -2.29 -8.98 -17.12
C GLY A 174 -1.66 -8.75 -18.49
N SER A 175 -2.50 -8.51 -19.50
CA SER A 175 -2.04 -8.16 -20.85
C SER A 175 -1.92 -6.64 -21.02
N PHE A 176 -0.96 -6.19 -21.85
CA PHE A 176 -0.84 -4.76 -22.17
C PHE A 176 -2.07 -4.22 -22.90
N ARG A 177 -2.77 -5.07 -23.65
CA ARG A 177 -4.05 -4.72 -24.28
C ARG A 177 -5.07 -4.26 -23.25
N ASP A 178 -5.22 -5.02 -22.15
CA ASP A 178 -6.20 -4.74 -21.12
C ASP A 178 -5.78 -3.56 -20.24
N MET A 179 -4.48 -3.44 -19.94
CA MET A 179 -3.93 -2.24 -19.30
C MET A 179 -4.21 -0.98 -20.13
N LEU A 180 -3.94 -1.02 -21.44
CA LEU A 180 -4.21 0.10 -22.34
C LEU A 180 -5.70 0.44 -22.40
N ALA A 181 -6.57 -0.58 -22.49
CA ALA A 181 -8.02 -0.38 -22.47
C ALA A 181 -8.49 0.28 -21.16
N ALA A 182 -7.91 -0.09 -20.03
CA ALA A 182 -8.22 0.52 -18.74
C ALA A 182 -7.78 2.00 -18.70
N GLN A 183 -6.58 2.32 -19.19
CA GLN A 183 -6.04 3.68 -19.24
C GLN A 183 -6.82 4.61 -20.19
N LEU A 184 -7.49 4.08 -21.22
CA LEU A 184 -8.41 4.86 -22.09
C LEU A 184 -9.75 5.20 -21.45
N ARG A 185 -10.05 4.60 -20.29
CA ARG A 185 -11.26 4.85 -19.48
C ARG A 185 -10.93 5.44 -18.12
N ASP A 186 -9.65 5.62 -17.80
CA ASP A 186 -9.18 6.12 -16.52
C ASP A 186 -9.55 7.61 -16.34
N PRO A 187 -10.34 7.96 -15.30
CA PRO A 187 -10.77 9.34 -15.09
C PRO A 187 -9.64 10.36 -14.95
N ALA A 188 -8.53 10.02 -14.27
CA ALA A 188 -7.38 10.92 -14.14
C ALA A 188 -6.74 11.20 -15.51
N MET A 189 -6.59 10.17 -16.35
CA MET A 189 -6.08 10.29 -17.72
C MET A 189 -6.99 11.17 -18.60
N LEU A 190 -8.31 10.96 -18.52
CA LEU A 190 -9.27 11.72 -19.30
C LEU A 190 -9.27 13.21 -18.95
N VAL A 191 -9.09 13.55 -17.66
CA VAL A 191 -8.92 14.96 -17.23
C VAL A 191 -7.56 15.49 -17.64
N TYR A 192 -6.48 14.77 -17.34
CA TYR A 192 -5.10 15.20 -17.58
C TYR A 192 -4.82 15.57 -19.05
N LEU A 193 -5.36 14.78 -19.98
CA LEU A 193 -5.18 15.00 -21.42
C LEU A 193 -6.41 15.66 -22.07
N ASN A 194 -7.25 16.32 -21.28
CA ASN A 194 -8.41 17.11 -21.72
C ASN A 194 -9.38 16.33 -22.63
N ASN A 195 -9.50 15.01 -22.46
CA ASN A 195 -10.45 14.21 -23.21
C ASN A 195 -11.89 14.41 -22.70
N VAL A 196 -12.07 14.89 -21.47
CA VAL A 196 -13.40 15.28 -20.95
C VAL A 196 -14.08 16.36 -21.81
N GLU A 197 -13.31 17.13 -22.58
CA GLU A 197 -13.77 18.16 -23.53
C GLU A 197 -13.84 17.65 -24.99
N ASN A 198 -13.42 16.40 -25.25
CA ASN A 198 -13.32 15.83 -26.59
C ASN A 198 -14.69 15.39 -27.12
N THR A 199 -15.28 16.23 -27.98
CA THR A 199 -16.62 16.00 -28.57
C THR A 199 -16.55 15.89 -30.09
N ALA A 200 -17.57 15.32 -30.71
CA ALA A 200 -17.69 15.23 -32.16
C ALA A 200 -17.61 16.62 -32.85
N GLN A 201 -18.08 17.67 -32.19
CA GLN A 201 -18.08 19.03 -32.72
C GLN A 201 -16.77 19.78 -32.46
N ALA A 202 -16.02 19.37 -31.41
CA ALA A 202 -14.72 19.93 -31.07
C ALA A 202 -13.74 18.79 -30.68
N PRO A 203 -13.21 18.02 -31.66
CA PRO A 203 -12.26 16.97 -31.37
C PRO A 203 -10.97 17.53 -30.75
N ASN A 204 -10.51 16.91 -29.66
CA ASN A 204 -9.24 17.25 -28.99
C ASN A 204 -8.19 16.17 -29.30
N GLU A 205 -7.05 16.59 -29.83
CA GLU A 205 -6.00 15.67 -30.29
C GLU A 205 -5.02 15.22 -29.19
N ASN A 206 -5.06 15.81 -27.99
CA ASN A 206 -4.06 15.57 -26.95
C ASN A 206 -3.95 14.08 -26.57
N LEU A 207 -5.02 13.46 -26.07
CA LEU A 207 -4.99 12.03 -25.70
C LEU A 207 -4.67 11.13 -26.90
N GLY A 208 -5.21 11.44 -28.09
CA GLY A 208 -4.93 10.64 -29.29
C GLY A 208 -3.47 10.72 -29.74
N ARG A 209 -2.83 11.88 -29.56
CA ARG A 209 -1.40 12.09 -29.83
C ARG A 209 -0.56 11.30 -28.82
N GLU A 210 -0.73 11.55 -27.52
CA GLU A 210 0.08 10.89 -26.50
C GLU A 210 -0.11 9.36 -26.51
N LEU A 211 -1.32 8.88 -26.82
CA LEU A 211 -1.59 7.46 -27.02
C LEU A 211 -0.65 6.84 -28.05
N LEU A 212 -0.44 7.48 -29.20
CA LEU A 212 0.42 6.96 -30.26
C LEU A 212 1.90 7.27 -30.00
N GLU A 213 2.23 8.49 -29.55
CA GLU A 213 3.61 8.96 -29.45
C GLU A 213 4.34 8.49 -28.19
N LEU A 214 3.65 8.47 -27.04
CA LEU A 214 4.27 8.27 -25.72
C LEU A 214 3.81 6.99 -25.01
N PHE A 215 2.60 6.50 -25.29
CA PHE A 215 2.05 5.35 -24.58
C PHE A 215 2.12 4.04 -25.37
N THR A 216 2.35 4.07 -26.69
CA THR A 216 2.30 2.83 -27.49
C THR A 216 3.40 2.70 -28.54
N LEU A 217 3.26 3.37 -29.70
CA LEU A 217 4.12 3.14 -30.86
C LEU A 217 5.48 3.81 -30.71
N GLY A 218 5.53 4.94 -30.00
CA GLY A 218 6.70 5.79 -29.92
C GLY A 218 6.71 6.83 -31.05
N GLN A 219 7.15 8.05 -30.76
CA GLN A 219 7.12 9.16 -31.71
C GLN A 219 7.77 8.80 -33.06
N GLY A 220 7.06 9.07 -34.15
CA GLY A 220 7.55 8.86 -35.53
C GLY A 220 7.61 7.40 -35.99
N ARG A 221 6.98 6.45 -35.29
CA ARG A 221 7.07 5.00 -35.59
C ARG A 221 5.83 4.44 -36.31
N GLY A 222 5.58 4.93 -37.52
CA GLY A 222 4.68 4.27 -38.48
C GLY A 222 3.19 4.67 -38.42
N TYR A 223 2.87 5.77 -37.72
CA TYR A 223 1.57 6.44 -37.78
C TYR A 223 1.71 7.81 -38.46
N THR A 224 0.57 8.41 -38.84
CA THR A 224 0.48 9.72 -39.48
C THR A 224 -0.31 10.71 -38.63
N GLU A 225 -0.22 12.00 -38.95
CA GLU A 225 -1.07 13.02 -38.34
C GLU A 225 -2.57 12.75 -38.57
N GLN A 226 -2.92 12.10 -39.69
CA GLN A 226 -4.30 11.69 -39.93
C GLN A 226 -4.73 10.59 -38.94
N ASP A 227 -3.84 9.67 -38.59
CA ASP A 227 -4.15 8.63 -37.60
C ASP A 227 -4.40 9.26 -36.23
N ILE A 228 -3.61 10.26 -35.82
CA ILE A 228 -3.85 11.01 -34.57
C ILE A 228 -5.25 11.61 -34.56
N ARG A 229 -5.68 12.26 -35.64
CA ARG A 229 -7.03 12.83 -35.76
C ARG A 229 -8.12 11.77 -35.66
N GLU A 230 -7.94 10.65 -36.35
CA GLU A 230 -8.95 9.59 -36.41
C GLU A 230 -9.04 8.81 -35.09
N VAL A 231 -7.92 8.61 -34.40
CA VAL A 231 -7.87 8.11 -33.02
C VAL A 231 -8.58 9.08 -32.07
N SER A 232 -8.32 10.39 -32.22
CA SER A 232 -8.97 11.42 -31.39
C SER A 232 -10.48 11.46 -31.59
N ARG A 233 -10.95 11.29 -32.84
CA ARG A 233 -12.38 11.10 -33.15
C ARG A 233 -12.94 9.84 -32.48
N ALA A 234 -12.19 8.74 -32.42
CA ALA A 234 -12.63 7.50 -31.74
C ALA A 234 -12.78 7.67 -30.23
N LEU A 235 -12.02 8.58 -29.62
CA LEU A 235 -12.05 8.92 -28.20
C LEU A 235 -13.15 9.92 -27.81
N THR A 236 -13.85 10.53 -28.78
CA THR A 236 -14.92 11.50 -28.50
C THR A 236 -16.04 10.89 -27.64
N GLY A 237 -16.59 11.67 -26.72
CA GLY A 237 -17.67 11.23 -25.82
C GLY A 237 -17.21 10.38 -24.62
N ASN A 238 -15.97 9.92 -24.55
CA ASN A 238 -15.40 9.41 -23.30
C ASN A 238 -15.18 10.60 -22.34
N SER A 239 -15.84 10.57 -21.19
CA SER A 239 -15.79 11.66 -20.22
C SER A 239 -15.97 11.10 -18.80
N ILE A 240 -16.20 11.99 -17.84
CA ILE A 240 -16.51 11.64 -16.45
C ILE A 240 -17.88 12.21 -16.04
N ASN A 241 -18.52 11.60 -15.04
CA ASN A 241 -19.75 12.13 -14.42
C ASN A 241 -19.41 13.06 -13.24
N GLU A 242 -20.44 13.53 -12.51
CA GLU A 242 -20.29 14.44 -11.35
C GLU A 242 -19.53 13.80 -10.18
N ASP A 243 -19.62 12.46 -10.03
CA ASP A 243 -18.81 11.68 -9.08
C ASP A 243 -17.35 11.46 -9.58
N GLY A 244 -17.05 11.97 -10.77
CA GLY A 244 -15.83 11.80 -11.55
C GLY A 244 -15.46 10.34 -11.85
N ALA A 245 -16.47 9.48 -11.97
CA ALA A 245 -16.37 8.15 -12.55
C ALA A 245 -16.49 8.21 -14.09
N PHE A 246 -15.90 7.24 -14.78
CA PHE A 246 -15.97 7.14 -16.24
C PHE A 246 -17.42 7.07 -16.75
N THR A 247 -17.70 7.80 -17.83
CA THR A 247 -18.96 7.71 -18.56
C THR A 247 -18.75 7.88 -20.06
N PHE A 248 -19.60 7.24 -20.87
CA PHE A 248 -19.61 7.40 -22.32
C PHE A 248 -20.87 8.17 -22.76
N ARG A 249 -20.67 9.35 -23.33
CA ARG A 249 -21.73 10.26 -23.80
C ARG A 249 -21.95 10.06 -25.30
N ASP A 250 -22.89 9.18 -25.64
CA ASP A 250 -23.18 8.81 -27.04
C ASP A 250 -23.54 10.03 -27.92
N GLY A 251 -24.21 11.05 -27.36
CA GLY A 251 -24.55 12.29 -28.07
C GLY A 251 -23.36 13.20 -28.39
N GLU A 252 -22.23 13.03 -27.70
CA GLU A 252 -20.97 13.77 -27.92
C GLU A 252 -19.98 12.96 -28.77
N HIS A 253 -20.28 11.69 -29.06
CA HIS A 253 -19.40 10.81 -29.83
C HIS A 253 -19.59 10.97 -31.34
N ASP A 254 -18.48 11.02 -32.08
CA ASP A 254 -18.50 10.96 -33.54
C ASP A 254 -18.77 9.52 -34.01
N ALA A 255 -20.02 9.18 -34.29
CA ALA A 255 -20.41 7.86 -34.81
C ALA A 255 -20.09 7.63 -36.31
N GLY A 256 -19.40 8.58 -36.96
CA GLY A 256 -18.97 8.48 -38.35
C GLY A 256 -17.90 7.41 -38.57
N PRO A 257 -17.73 6.96 -39.82
CA PRO A 257 -16.60 6.09 -40.17
C PRO A 257 -15.28 6.82 -39.94
N LYS A 258 -14.28 6.07 -39.47
CA LYS A 258 -12.93 6.51 -39.16
C LYS A 258 -11.95 5.60 -39.87
N THR A 259 -10.88 6.16 -40.41
CA THR A 259 -9.80 5.37 -41.02
C THR A 259 -8.57 5.50 -40.16
N ILE A 260 -8.25 4.45 -39.40
CA ILE A 260 -7.11 4.42 -38.49
C ILE A 260 -6.10 3.42 -39.05
N PHE A 261 -4.90 3.90 -39.34
CA PHE A 261 -3.83 3.23 -40.09
C PHE A 261 -4.28 2.80 -41.50
N SER A 262 -4.85 1.60 -41.62
CA SER A 262 -5.37 1.04 -42.88
C SER A 262 -6.75 0.40 -42.75
N ALA A 263 -7.32 0.42 -41.55
CA ALA A 263 -8.65 -0.11 -41.27
C ALA A 263 -9.67 1.02 -41.28
N THR A 264 -10.86 0.76 -41.84
CA THR A 264 -11.97 1.71 -41.85
C THR A 264 -13.21 1.07 -41.24
N ASP A 265 -13.69 1.63 -40.13
CA ASP A 265 -14.94 1.24 -39.49
C ASP A 265 -15.46 2.39 -38.61
N ARG A 266 -16.55 2.19 -37.88
CA ARG A 266 -17.07 3.12 -36.86
C ARG A 266 -16.38 2.92 -35.51
N PHE A 267 -15.05 3.03 -35.50
CA PHE A 267 -14.25 2.77 -34.31
C PHE A 267 -14.61 3.68 -33.13
N LYS A 268 -14.55 3.10 -31.93
CA LYS A 268 -14.62 3.75 -30.62
C LYS A 268 -13.33 3.53 -29.85
N ALA A 269 -13.20 4.16 -28.68
CA ALA A 269 -12.05 4.00 -27.79
C ALA A 269 -11.70 2.53 -27.51
N ASP A 270 -12.71 1.67 -27.30
CA ASP A 270 -12.52 0.25 -27.00
C ASP A 270 -11.85 -0.56 -28.13
N ASP A 271 -11.91 -0.07 -29.37
CA ASP A 271 -11.29 -0.73 -30.53
C ASP A 271 -9.81 -0.37 -30.68
N LEU A 272 -9.35 0.71 -30.05
CA LEU A 272 -8.01 1.27 -30.24
C LEU A 272 -6.88 0.33 -29.80
N PRO A 273 -6.95 -0.38 -28.66
CA PRO A 273 -5.87 -1.28 -28.25
C PRO A 273 -5.59 -2.35 -29.31
N ASP A 274 -6.62 -2.98 -29.87
CA ASP A 274 -6.44 -4.01 -30.90
C ASP A 274 -5.85 -3.44 -32.20
N LEU A 275 -6.31 -2.26 -32.61
CA LEU A 275 -5.78 -1.58 -33.81
C LEU A 275 -4.30 -1.22 -33.65
N ILE A 276 -3.91 -0.69 -32.49
CA ILE A 276 -2.53 -0.27 -32.20
C ILE A 276 -1.62 -1.49 -32.07
N LEU A 277 -2.02 -2.50 -31.29
CA LEU A 277 -1.21 -3.72 -31.06
C LEU A 277 -1.05 -4.56 -32.34
N SER A 278 -1.93 -4.38 -33.33
CA SER A 278 -1.80 -5.02 -34.65
C SER A 278 -0.71 -4.39 -35.53
N GLN A 279 -0.23 -3.18 -35.22
CA GLN A 279 0.76 -2.49 -36.04
C GLN A 279 2.12 -3.20 -35.98
N PRO A 280 2.82 -3.36 -37.12
CA PRO A 280 4.15 -3.97 -37.14
C PRO A 280 5.20 -3.25 -36.28
N SER A 281 5.02 -1.94 -36.05
CA SER A 281 5.91 -1.11 -35.24
C SER A 281 5.64 -1.16 -33.75
N PHE A 282 4.54 -1.78 -33.29
CA PHE A 282 4.22 -1.91 -31.87
C PHE A 282 5.17 -2.90 -31.17
N GLY A 283 5.55 -2.59 -29.93
CA GLY A 283 6.38 -3.44 -29.07
C GLY A 283 7.76 -2.86 -28.75
N PRO A 284 8.64 -2.59 -29.74
CA PRO A 284 10.02 -2.16 -29.49
C PRO A 284 10.14 -0.93 -28.60
N TYR A 285 9.24 0.04 -28.73
CA TYR A 285 9.28 1.27 -27.92
C TYR A 285 9.14 0.98 -26.41
N ILE A 286 8.20 0.11 -26.03
CA ILE A 286 7.98 -0.30 -24.64
C ILE A 286 9.14 -1.14 -24.12
N VAL A 287 9.66 -2.06 -24.94
CA VAL A 287 10.83 -2.88 -24.60
C VAL A 287 12.07 -2.01 -24.40
N GLU A 288 12.27 -0.98 -25.22
CA GLU A 288 13.34 0.01 -25.05
C GLU A 288 13.18 0.81 -23.75
N LYS A 289 11.95 1.20 -23.35
CA LYS A 289 11.72 1.85 -22.05
C LYS A 289 12.08 0.92 -20.89
N MET A 290 11.61 -0.33 -20.89
CA MET A 290 11.97 -1.30 -19.85
C MET A 290 13.47 -1.60 -19.81
N TRP A 291 14.11 -1.63 -20.97
CA TRP A 291 15.57 -1.77 -21.04
C TRP A 291 16.27 -0.62 -20.32
N ARG A 292 15.87 0.63 -20.58
CA ARG A 292 16.45 1.81 -19.92
C ARG A 292 16.18 1.83 -18.42
N TYR A 293 15.07 1.22 -17.99
CA TYR A 293 14.71 1.13 -16.58
C TYR A 293 15.51 0.06 -15.81
N PHE A 294 15.73 -1.12 -16.42
CA PHE A 294 16.27 -2.30 -15.73
C PHE A 294 17.70 -2.71 -16.13
N ILE A 295 18.18 -2.34 -17.32
CA ILE A 295 19.45 -2.86 -17.87
C ILE A 295 20.50 -1.74 -17.99
N SER A 296 20.31 -0.80 -18.91
CA SER A 296 21.28 0.27 -19.20
C SER A 296 20.68 1.38 -20.08
N GLU A 297 21.33 2.55 -20.15
CA GLU A 297 20.80 3.69 -20.93
C GLU A 297 20.71 3.42 -22.45
N THR A 298 21.48 2.44 -22.95
CA THR A 298 21.59 2.13 -24.39
C THR A 298 21.02 0.75 -24.70
N PRO A 299 19.78 0.67 -25.24
CA PRO A 299 19.19 -0.60 -25.67
C PRO A 299 19.99 -1.29 -26.77
N ASP A 300 20.25 -2.59 -26.61
CA ASP A 300 20.79 -3.44 -27.67
C ASP A 300 19.67 -3.80 -28.67
N PRO A 301 19.74 -3.35 -29.94
CA PRO A 301 18.68 -3.60 -30.91
C PRO A 301 18.37 -5.08 -31.15
N ALA A 302 19.38 -5.96 -31.04
CA ALA A 302 19.18 -7.40 -31.27
C ALA A 302 18.39 -8.04 -30.13
N GLN A 303 18.71 -7.70 -28.87
CA GLN A 303 18.00 -8.21 -27.71
C GLN A 303 16.61 -7.57 -27.56
N VAL A 304 16.46 -6.27 -27.89
CA VAL A 304 15.14 -5.62 -27.97
C VAL A 304 14.23 -6.36 -28.96
N ALA A 305 14.74 -6.70 -30.14
CA ALA A 305 13.97 -7.43 -31.14
C ALA A 305 13.57 -8.84 -30.66
N GLU A 306 14.48 -9.53 -29.97
CA GLU A 306 14.22 -10.86 -29.39
C GLU A 306 13.14 -10.79 -28.30
N ILE A 307 13.30 -9.90 -27.31
CA ILE A 307 12.32 -9.70 -26.22
C ILE A 307 10.95 -9.31 -26.81
N THR A 308 10.92 -8.41 -27.79
CA THR A 308 9.69 -8.02 -28.49
C THR A 308 9.01 -9.22 -29.15
N SER A 309 9.79 -10.09 -29.81
CA SER A 309 9.26 -11.30 -30.46
C SER A 309 8.66 -12.28 -29.43
N GLN A 310 9.31 -12.46 -28.28
CA GLN A 310 8.81 -13.32 -27.20
C GLN A 310 7.50 -12.76 -26.62
N TRP A 311 7.47 -11.46 -26.32
CA TRP A 311 6.29 -10.79 -25.79
C TRP A 311 5.10 -10.85 -26.76
N LYS A 312 5.34 -10.62 -28.06
CA LYS A 312 4.34 -10.75 -29.12
C LYS A 312 3.80 -12.18 -29.21
N ALA A 313 4.67 -13.20 -29.13
CA ALA A 313 4.24 -14.60 -29.16
C ALA A 313 3.37 -14.97 -27.96
N ALA A 314 3.56 -14.29 -26.82
CA ALA A 314 2.73 -14.41 -25.62
C ALA A 314 1.48 -13.51 -25.64
N SER A 315 1.08 -13.00 -26.81
CA SER A 315 -0.09 -12.12 -26.96
C SER A 315 -0.01 -10.86 -26.08
N TRP A 316 1.19 -10.30 -25.95
CA TRP A 316 1.44 -9.07 -25.19
C TRP A 316 1.17 -9.20 -23.68
N ASP A 317 1.37 -10.41 -23.12
CA ASP A 317 1.35 -10.70 -21.68
C ASP A 317 2.49 -9.99 -20.93
N LEU A 318 2.16 -9.16 -19.93
CA LEU A 318 3.12 -8.34 -19.21
C LEU A 318 4.09 -9.15 -18.34
N PRO A 319 3.66 -10.16 -17.55
CA PRO A 319 4.60 -11.04 -16.84
C PRO A 319 5.65 -11.69 -17.75
N THR A 320 5.25 -12.09 -18.97
CA THR A 320 6.18 -12.63 -19.96
C THR A 320 7.20 -11.59 -20.42
N LEU A 321 6.79 -10.32 -20.62
CA LEU A 321 7.71 -9.23 -20.94
C LEU A 321 8.73 -9.00 -19.81
N TYR A 322 8.28 -8.90 -18.56
CA TYR A 322 9.16 -8.71 -17.41
C TYR A 322 10.18 -9.85 -17.32
N LYS A 323 9.71 -11.09 -17.44
CA LYS A 323 10.57 -12.27 -17.46
C LYS A 323 11.62 -12.22 -18.56
N ALA A 324 11.22 -11.84 -19.78
CA ALA A 324 12.13 -11.79 -20.91
C ALA A 324 13.24 -10.74 -20.70
N VAL A 325 12.91 -9.57 -20.12
CA VAL A 325 13.88 -8.53 -19.77
C VAL A 325 14.85 -9.02 -18.68
N LEU A 326 14.34 -9.53 -17.55
CA LEU A 326 15.16 -9.97 -16.41
C LEU A 326 15.98 -11.24 -16.70
N SER A 327 15.56 -12.02 -17.69
CA SER A 327 16.29 -13.21 -18.14
C SER A 327 17.29 -12.91 -19.27
N ALA A 328 17.34 -11.68 -19.79
CA ALA A 328 18.21 -11.35 -20.91
C ALA A 328 19.69 -11.42 -20.50
N PRO A 329 20.61 -11.95 -21.34
CA PRO A 329 22.03 -11.96 -21.05
C PRO A 329 22.60 -10.58 -20.69
N ALA A 330 22.11 -9.52 -21.35
CA ALA A 330 22.53 -8.14 -21.01
C ALA A 330 22.16 -7.72 -19.59
N PHE A 331 21.05 -8.20 -19.02
CA PHE A 331 20.69 -7.85 -17.64
C PHE A 331 21.76 -8.31 -16.65
N TRP A 332 22.44 -9.42 -16.94
CA TRP A 332 23.46 -10.03 -16.07
C TRP A 332 24.91 -9.72 -16.50
N ASP A 333 25.11 -8.87 -17.50
CA ASP A 333 26.43 -8.48 -17.96
C ASP A 333 27.05 -7.46 -16.99
N ALA A 334 28.23 -7.76 -16.45
CA ALA A 334 28.94 -6.90 -15.50
C ALA A 334 29.21 -5.48 -16.05
N THR A 335 29.23 -5.29 -17.37
CA THR A 335 29.38 -3.97 -17.99
C THR A 335 28.17 -3.05 -17.76
N HIS A 336 27.02 -3.60 -17.35
CA HIS A 336 25.82 -2.85 -17.03
C HIS A 336 25.62 -2.59 -15.53
N HIS A 337 26.49 -3.10 -14.66
CA HIS A 337 26.38 -2.89 -13.20
C HIS A 337 26.71 -1.44 -12.83
N GLY A 338 25.83 -0.77 -12.09
CA GLY A 338 26.06 0.62 -11.66
C GLY A 338 26.08 1.63 -12.81
N THR A 339 25.37 1.33 -13.89
CA THR A 339 25.32 2.21 -15.08
C THR A 339 24.10 3.12 -15.11
N LEU A 340 23.11 2.90 -14.23
CA LEU A 340 21.96 3.79 -14.10
C LEU A 340 22.01 4.53 -12.77
N VAL A 341 21.49 5.75 -12.76
CA VAL A 341 21.29 6.53 -11.54
C VAL A 341 19.96 6.10 -10.91
N LYS A 342 19.97 5.80 -9.60
CA LYS A 342 18.76 5.55 -8.82
C LYS A 342 17.91 6.83 -8.79
N SER A 343 16.60 6.71 -9.04
CA SER A 343 15.71 7.84 -8.78
C SER A 343 15.70 8.19 -7.28
N PRO A 344 15.27 9.39 -6.86
CA PRO A 344 15.10 9.71 -5.43
C PRO A 344 14.31 8.66 -4.64
N TRP A 345 13.16 8.23 -5.17
CA TRP A 345 12.36 7.15 -4.60
C TRP A 345 13.17 5.86 -4.38
N GLU A 346 13.91 5.40 -5.40
CA GLU A 346 14.69 4.16 -5.29
C GLU A 346 15.85 4.28 -4.31
N LEU A 347 16.47 5.45 -4.24
CA LEU A 347 17.56 5.71 -3.32
C LEU A 347 17.09 5.58 -1.87
N TYR A 348 16.00 6.26 -1.52
CA TYR A 348 15.54 6.33 -0.14
C TYR A 348 14.88 5.01 0.30
N VAL A 349 13.95 4.45 -0.50
CA VAL A 349 13.40 3.11 -0.21
C VAL A 349 14.50 2.05 -0.13
N GLY A 350 15.47 2.10 -1.05
CA GLY A 350 16.61 1.20 -1.07
C GLY A 350 17.50 1.34 0.16
N PHE A 351 17.73 2.55 0.66
CA PHE A 351 18.46 2.80 1.89
C PHE A 351 17.77 2.14 3.08
N ASN A 352 16.49 2.44 3.29
CA ASN A 352 15.69 1.89 4.39
C ASN A 352 15.64 0.36 4.37
N ARG A 353 15.48 -0.25 3.18
CA ARG A 353 15.51 -1.71 3.02
C ARG A 353 16.89 -2.33 3.24
N THR A 354 17.96 -1.63 2.89
CA THR A 354 19.33 -2.13 3.07
C THR A 354 19.69 -2.21 4.54
N PHE A 355 19.41 -1.14 5.28
CA PHE A 355 19.86 -0.97 6.67
C PHE A 355 18.80 -1.33 7.71
N GLY A 356 17.57 -1.61 7.28
CA GLY A 356 16.45 -1.81 8.19
C GLY A 356 16.22 -0.55 9.00
N THR A 357 15.99 0.59 8.35
CA THR A 357 15.76 1.86 9.04
C THR A 357 14.35 2.38 8.78
N ALA A 358 13.84 3.14 9.72
CA ALA A 358 12.64 3.94 9.60
C ALA A 358 13.04 5.42 9.71
N PRO A 359 12.52 6.34 8.89
CA PRO A 359 12.71 7.76 9.15
C PRO A 359 12.01 8.14 10.47
N LEU A 360 12.53 9.18 11.13
CA LEU A 360 11.99 9.66 12.40
C LEU A 360 10.59 10.25 12.22
N GLU A 361 10.45 11.09 11.20
CA GLU A 361 9.20 11.73 10.80
C GLU A 361 8.72 11.15 9.47
N LEU A 362 7.42 10.91 9.32
CA LEU A 362 6.89 10.25 8.12
C LEU A 362 6.64 11.20 6.96
N GLU A 363 6.63 12.51 7.21
CA GLU A 363 6.61 13.53 6.16
C GLU A 363 7.84 13.44 5.29
N GLU A 364 8.98 13.10 5.89
CA GLU A 364 10.26 12.89 5.20
C GLU A 364 10.17 11.83 4.09
N LEU A 365 9.26 10.85 4.22
CA LEU A 365 9.03 9.87 3.15
C LEU A 365 8.42 10.51 1.89
N HIS A 366 7.61 11.56 2.04
CA HIS A 366 7.09 12.35 0.91
C HIS A 366 8.09 13.44 0.47
N ASP A 367 8.63 14.19 1.43
CA ASP A 367 9.40 15.40 1.20
C ASP A 367 10.79 15.14 0.62
N HIS A 368 11.49 14.08 1.06
CA HIS A 368 12.82 13.81 0.55
C HIS A 368 12.83 13.46 -0.94
N PRO A 369 11.96 12.54 -1.46
CA PRO A 369 11.82 12.35 -2.90
C PRO A 369 11.45 13.63 -3.64
N LEU A 370 10.49 14.41 -3.11
CA LEU A 370 10.02 15.66 -3.71
C LEU A 370 11.15 16.69 -3.84
N SER A 371 11.86 16.97 -2.75
CA SER A 371 12.97 17.93 -2.68
C SER A 371 14.14 17.53 -3.57
N ALA A 372 14.34 16.22 -3.77
CA ALA A 372 15.33 15.69 -4.70
C ALA A 372 14.83 15.62 -6.17
N GLY A 373 13.62 16.10 -6.47
CA GLY A 373 13.08 16.29 -7.82
C GLY A 373 12.08 15.22 -8.29
N GLN A 374 11.66 14.30 -7.42
CA GLN A 374 10.68 13.25 -7.72
C GLN A 374 9.50 13.30 -6.75
N GLY A 375 8.61 14.28 -6.94
CA GLY A 375 7.33 14.31 -6.23
C GLY A 375 6.42 13.17 -6.70
N LEU A 376 6.10 12.22 -5.83
CA LEU A 376 5.23 11.10 -6.17
C LEU A 376 3.87 11.61 -6.65
N PHE A 377 3.35 11.01 -7.73
CA PHE A 377 2.12 11.40 -8.40
C PHE A 377 2.09 12.83 -8.98
N MET A 378 3.22 13.55 -8.96
CA MET A 378 3.40 14.89 -9.54
C MET A 378 4.54 14.89 -10.58
N PRO A 379 4.43 14.09 -11.65
CA PRO A 379 5.38 14.16 -12.76
C PRO A 379 5.31 15.52 -13.46
N PRO A 380 6.45 16.09 -13.89
CA PRO A 380 6.53 17.47 -14.34
C PRO A 380 5.85 17.73 -15.70
N ASN A 381 5.62 16.71 -16.52
CA ASN A 381 4.93 16.81 -17.81
C ASN A 381 4.47 15.43 -18.35
N VAL A 382 3.84 15.44 -19.53
CA VAL A 382 3.28 14.26 -20.21
C VAL A 382 4.31 13.20 -20.62
N ALA A 383 5.62 13.47 -20.53
CA ALA A 383 6.66 12.48 -20.76
C ALA A 383 7.08 11.72 -19.49
N GLY A 384 6.55 12.08 -18.31
CA GLY A 384 6.95 11.50 -17.03
C GLY A 384 8.08 12.27 -16.34
N TRP A 385 8.77 11.62 -15.41
CA TRP A 385 10.00 12.13 -14.81
C TRP A 385 11.20 11.92 -15.74
N THR A 386 12.14 12.87 -15.74
CA THR A 386 13.39 12.71 -16.46
C THR A 386 14.33 11.75 -15.72
N GLU A 387 14.80 10.71 -16.40
CA GLU A 387 15.65 9.67 -15.80
C GLU A 387 17.17 9.95 -15.91
N GLY A 388 17.97 9.09 -15.28
CA GLY A 388 19.43 9.06 -15.43
C GLY A 388 20.13 10.26 -14.82
N THR A 389 21.08 10.84 -15.56
CA THR A 389 21.87 11.99 -15.08
C THR A 389 21.04 13.24 -14.77
N ALA A 390 19.79 13.34 -15.25
CA ALA A 390 18.88 14.41 -14.89
C ALA A 390 18.54 14.45 -13.39
N TRP A 391 18.65 13.31 -12.69
CA TRP A 391 18.52 13.25 -11.23
C TRP A 391 19.66 13.95 -10.47
N ILE A 392 20.78 14.24 -11.14
CA ILE A 392 22.00 14.79 -10.55
C ILE A 392 22.23 16.21 -11.04
N THR A 393 21.79 17.17 -10.23
CA THR A 393 22.08 18.61 -10.34
C THR A 393 22.85 19.05 -9.09
N ASP A 394 23.42 20.26 -9.09
CA ASP A 394 24.07 20.80 -7.89
C ASP A 394 23.14 20.80 -6.67
N ALA A 395 21.85 21.11 -6.87
CA ALA A 395 20.85 21.14 -5.81
C ALA A 395 20.42 19.73 -5.37
N SER A 396 20.01 18.87 -6.31
CA SER A 396 19.55 17.52 -5.97
C SER A 396 20.68 16.64 -5.42
N LEU A 397 21.93 16.83 -5.84
CA LEU A 397 23.06 16.10 -5.27
C LEU A 397 23.33 16.53 -3.82
N ALA A 398 23.24 17.83 -3.52
CA ALA A 398 23.36 18.34 -2.15
C ALA A 398 22.26 17.78 -1.25
N GLU A 399 21.01 17.81 -1.73
CA GLU A 399 19.84 17.27 -1.03
C GLU A 399 20.02 15.78 -0.72
N ARG A 400 20.26 14.97 -1.75
CA ARG A 400 20.44 13.51 -1.59
C ARG A 400 21.60 13.16 -0.67
N THR A 401 22.69 13.92 -0.71
CA THR A 401 23.85 13.69 0.17
C THR A 401 23.49 14.04 1.61
N ALA A 402 22.82 15.17 1.84
CA ALA A 402 22.37 15.58 3.16
C ALA A 402 21.39 14.56 3.76
N THR A 403 20.38 14.12 2.99
CA THR A 403 19.42 13.10 3.43
C THR A 403 20.10 11.78 3.75
N LEU A 404 20.99 11.27 2.89
CA LEU A 404 21.72 10.03 3.19
C LEU A 404 22.60 10.17 4.43
N GLN A 405 23.24 11.32 4.61
CA GLN A 405 24.08 11.59 5.77
C GLN A 405 23.24 11.64 7.06
N ASP A 406 22.06 12.25 7.00
CA ASP A 406 21.12 12.33 8.11
C ASP A 406 20.58 10.94 8.49
N LEU A 407 20.01 10.21 7.52
CA LEU A 407 19.52 8.83 7.74
C LEU A 407 20.62 7.90 8.29
N THR A 408 21.86 8.04 7.82
CA THR A 408 22.99 7.25 8.31
C THR A 408 23.42 7.68 9.72
N SER A 409 23.42 8.97 10.02
CA SER A 409 23.78 9.48 11.36
C SER A 409 22.76 9.06 12.40
N GLN A 410 21.47 9.16 12.09
CA GLN A 410 20.38 8.70 12.94
C GLN A 410 20.54 7.21 13.25
N TRP A 411 20.78 6.39 12.22
CA TRP A 411 20.95 4.95 12.42
C TRP A 411 22.21 4.56 13.21
N LEU A 412 23.34 5.24 13.01
CA LEU A 412 24.62 4.91 13.67
C LEU A 412 24.75 5.47 15.09
N TYR A 413 24.23 6.67 15.35
CA TYR A 413 24.57 7.44 16.57
C TYR A 413 23.41 7.78 17.47
N ASP A 414 22.19 7.92 16.94
CA ASP A 414 21.02 7.91 17.80
C ASP A 414 20.72 6.44 18.11
N SER A 415 21.23 5.99 19.25
CA SER A 415 20.70 4.78 19.86
C SER A 415 19.18 4.94 19.85
N PHE A 416 18.45 4.02 19.22
CA PHE A 416 17.06 3.83 19.61
C PHE A 416 17.12 3.69 21.13
N GLU A 417 16.74 4.72 21.89
CA GLU A 417 16.46 4.53 23.31
C GLU A 417 15.43 3.40 23.30
N PRO A 418 15.72 2.24 23.94
CA PRO A 418 14.68 1.27 24.17
C PRO A 418 13.61 2.08 24.89
N TYR A 419 12.45 2.25 24.24
CA TYR A 419 11.30 2.79 24.92
C TYR A 419 11.13 1.89 26.14
N ASP A 420 11.40 2.41 27.34
CA ASP A 420 11.16 1.72 28.60
C ASP A 420 9.64 1.52 28.70
N THR A 421 9.14 0.45 28.08
CA THR A 421 7.83 -0.09 28.42
C THR A 421 7.95 -0.68 29.81
N PRO A 422 7.12 -0.27 30.79
CA PRO A 422 7.03 -0.99 32.06
C PRO A 422 6.75 -2.47 31.76
N GLU A 423 7.51 -3.38 32.39
CA GLU A 423 7.24 -4.82 32.32
C GLU A 423 5.80 -5.10 32.77
N ALA A 424 4.88 -5.25 31.81
CA ALA A 424 3.58 -5.83 32.07
C ALA A 424 3.80 -7.32 32.36
N SER A 425 3.43 -7.76 33.57
CA SER A 425 3.50 -9.14 33.98
C SER A 425 2.62 -10.03 33.10
N GLN A 426 3.23 -10.81 32.19
CA GLN A 426 2.51 -11.73 31.32
C GLN A 426 2.33 -13.09 32.01
N VAL A 427 1.08 -13.45 32.35
CA VAL A 427 0.72 -14.79 32.80
C VAL A 427 0.15 -15.58 31.62
N GLN A 428 0.62 -16.82 31.45
CA GLN A 428 0.25 -17.73 30.37
C GLN A 428 -1.14 -18.35 30.62
N ALA A 429 -2.08 -18.18 29.69
CA ALA A 429 -3.51 -18.50 29.89
C ALA A 429 -3.95 -19.94 29.51
N SER A 430 -5.15 -20.31 29.95
CA SER A 430 -5.61 -21.68 30.25
C SER A 430 -6.39 -22.46 29.15
N ALA A 431 -5.84 -22.54 27.93
CA ALA A 431 -6.18 -23.51 26.87
C ALA A 431 -7.52 -23.35 26.08
N GLU A 432 -7.81 -24.31 25.18
CA GLU A 432 -8.88 -24.22 24.16
C GLU A 432 -10.28 -24.58 24.67
N THR A 433 -11.24 -23.66 24.48
CA THR A 433 -12.68 -23.92 24.69
C THR A 433 -13.46 -23.62 23.42
N ASN A 434 -14.20 -24.59 22.89
CA ASN A 434 -15.05 -24.41 21.69
C ASN A 434 -14.31 -23.83 20.46
N GLY A 435 -13.02 -24.16 20.30
CA GLY A 435 -12.20 -23.69 19.19
C GLY A 435 -11.71 -22.23 19.32
N LEU A 436 -11.91 -21.59 20.48
CA LEU A 436 -11.20 -20.39 20.93
C LEU A 436 -9.95 -20.80 21.73
N ARG A 437 -8.82 -20.15 21.48
CA ARG A 437 -7.54 -20.20 22.20
C ARG A 437 -7.17 -18.78 22.61
N VAL A 438 -6.64 -18.59 23.81
CA VAL A 438 -6.08 -17.30 24.25
C VAL A 438 -4.65 -17.56 24.68
N GLY A 439 -3.68 -16.82 24.12
CA GLY A 439 -2.28 -16.97 24.49
C GLY A 439 -1.94 -16.24 25.79
N LEU A 440 -2.36 -14.99 25.90
CA LEU A 440 -2.19 -14.15 27.08
C LEU A 440 -3.48 -13.39 27.39
N VAL A 441 -3.73 -13.13 28.67
CA VAL A 441 -4.82 -12.27 29.16
C VAL A 441 -4.24 -11.26 30.15
N GLY A 442 -4.61 -10.00 29.99
CA GLY A 442 -4.37 -8.92 30.95
C GLY A 442 -5.69 -8.37 31.47
N LEU A 443 -5.71 -8.00 32.75
CA LEU A 443 -6.78 -7.16 33.30
C LEU A 443 -6.47 -5.70 32.99
N ASP A 444 -7.37 -5.01 32.28
CA ASP A 444 -7.20 -3.59 31.97
C ASP A 444 -7.74 -2.73 33.10
N TRP A 445 -9.00 -3.01 33.49
CA TRP A 445 -9.68 -2.28 34.55
C TRP A 445 -10.77 -3.15 35.21
N ALA A 446 -11.14 -2.80 36.44
CA ALA A 446 -12.31 -3.36 37.12
C ALA A 446 -12.99 -2.26 37.91
N TRP A 447 -14.31 -2.18 37.87
CA TRP A 447 -15.06 -1.10 38.48
C TRP A 447 -16.25 -1.61 39.27
N LYS A 448 -16.67 -0.77 40.22
CA LYS A 448 -17.89 -0.92 40.97
C LYS A 448 -18.49 0.46 41.15
N GLU A 449 -19.69 0.62 40.60
CA GLU A 449 -20.38 1.89 40.60
C GLU A 449 -21.68 1.77 41.39
N VAL A 450 -21.97 2.80 42.16
CA VAL A 450 -23.21 2.90 42.92
C VAL A 450 -23.73 4.32 42.74
N GLU A 451 -24.73 4.45 41.88
CA GLU A 451 -25.42 5.71 41.63
C GLU A 451 -26.89 5.52 42.04
N ASP A 452 -27.33 6.34 43.00
CA ASP A 452 -28.64 6.22 43.65
C ASP A 452 -29.00 4.78 44.10
N ASP A 453 -29.88 4.10 43.38
CA ASP A 453 -30.32 2.72 43.64
C ASP A 453 -29.72 1.68 42.68
N TRP A 454 -29.05 2.14 41.61
CA TRP A 454 -28.31 1.31 40.66
C TRP A 454 -26.96 0.89 41.22
N ARG A 455 -26.63 -0.39 41.05
CA ARG A 455 -25.37 -0.98 41.51
C ARG A 455 -24.78 -1.79 40.39
N GLU A 456 -23.61 -1.38 39.93
CA GLU A 456 -22.91 -2.03 38.84
C GLU A 456 -21.58 -2.60 39.29
N THR A 457 -21.20 -3.73 38.72
CA THR A 457 -19.84 -4.24 38.80
C THR A 457 -19.44 -4.78 37.44
N GLY A 458 -18.27 -4.38 36.97
CA GLY A 458 -17.75 -4.77 35.66
C GLY A 458 -16.22 -4.86 35.65
N PHE A 459 -15.69 -5.37 34.56
CA PHE A 459 -14.26 -5.42 34.29
C PHE A 459 -13.98 -5.50 32.79
N SER A 460 -12.77 -5.09 32.42
CA SER A 460 -12.25 -5.10 31.06
C SER A 460 -11.01 -5.98 30.97
N LEU A 461 -10.93 -6.78 29.92
CA LEU A 461 -9.82 -7.69 29.66
C LEU A 461 -9.24 -7.43 28.28
N SER A 462 -7.91 -7.40 28.19
CA SER A 462 -7.16 -7.47 26.94
C SER A 462 -6.59 -8.85 26.73
N LEU A 463 -6.87 -9.43 25.57
CA LEU A 463 -6.40 -10.75 25.15
C LEU A 463 -5.34 -10.59 24.07
N TYR A 464 -4.31 -11.44 24.10
CA TYR A 464 -3.28 -11.50 23.06
C TYR A 464 -3.11 -12.93 22.55
N ASP A 465 -2.67 -13.06 21.29
CA ASP A 465 -2.56 -14.33 20.58
C ASP A 465 -3.87 -15.12 20.60
N VAL A 466 -4.96 -14.47 20.21
CA VAL A 466 -6.30 -15.05 20.21
C VAL A 466 -6.47 -15.94 18.99
N GLY A 467 -6.63 -17.24 19.19
CA GLY A 467 -6.94 -18.20 18.13
C GLY A 467 -8.43 -18.49 18.07
N PHE A 468 -9.05 -18.48 16.89
CA PHE A 468 -10.41 -18.97 16.70
C PHE A 468 -10.59 -19.62 15.34
N GLN A 469 -11.17 -20.83 15.30
CA GLN A 469 -11.45 -21.57 14.06
C GLN A 469 -10.23 -21.69 13.09
N GLY A 470 -9.02 -21.83 13.64
CA GLY A 470 -7.79 -21.99 12.85
C GLY A 470 -7.13 -20.70 12.37
N GLN A 471 -7.69 -19.54 12.71
CA GLN A 471 -7.07 -18.23 12.53
C GLN A 471 -6.50 -17.73 13.85
N THR A 472 -5.45 -16.90 13.81
CA THR A 472 -4.85 -16.27 15.00
C THR A 472 -4.81 -14.75 14.80
N TYR A 473 -5.11 -14.02 15.85
CA TYR A 473 -5.24 -12.57 15.87
C TYR A 473 -4.39 -11.98 16.99
N HIS A 474 -3.88 -10.77 16.77
CA HIS A 474 -2.89 -10.14 17.64
C HIS A 474 -3.45 -9.74 19.01
N ASN A 475 -4.56 -8.99 19.04
CA ASN A 475 -5.16 -8.50 20.27
C ASN A 475 -6.68 -8.31 20.18
N LEU A 476 -7.36 -8.46 21.33
CA LEU A 476 -8.78 -8.20 21.53
C LEU A 476 -9.02 -7.71 22.97
N ALA A 477 -9.52 -6.50 23.16
CA ALA A 477 -10.04 -6.00 24.43
C ALA A 477 -11.57 -6.00 24.46
N PHE A 478 -12.16 -6.35 25.59
CA PHE A 478 -13.61 -6.29 25.77
C PHE A 478 -13.96 -6.10 27.25
N SER A 479 -15.17 -5.59 27.47
CA SER A 479 -15.72 -5.27 28.78
C SER A 479 -16.93 -6.15 29.07
N VAL A 480 -17.11 -6.56 30.32
CA VAL A 480 -18.31 -7.26 30.77
C VAL A 480 -18.72 -6.76 32.14
N GLY A 481 -20.02 -6.64 32.36
CA GLY A 481 -20.54 -6.18 33.63
C GLY A 481 -21.96 -6.60 33.90
N MET A 482 -22.41 -6.30 35.11
CA MET A 482 -23.76 -6.56 35.57
C MET A 482 -24.20 -5.44 36.49
N GLY A 483 -25.38 -4.90 36.19
CA GLY A 483 -26.02 -3.85 36.97
C GLY A 483 -27.36 -4.30 37.53
N GLU A 484 -27.68 -3.85 38.74
CA GLU A 484 -28.95 -4.09 39.43
C GLU A 484 -29.46 -2.82 40.12
N GLY A 485 -30.70 -2.43 39.83
CA GLY A 485 -31.38 -1.26 40.42
C GLY A 485 -32.86 -1.23 40.02
N ASP A 486 -33.72 -0.62 40.83
CA ASP A 486 -35.16 -0.46 40.59
C ASP A 486 -35.97 -1.71 40.13
N GLY A 487 -35.48 -2.90 40.47
CA GLY A 487 -36.09 -4.18 40.09
C GLY A 487 -35.67 -4.70 38.71
N GLU A 488 -34.73 -4.02 38.06
CA GLU A 488 -34.08 -4.40 36.81
C GLU A 488 -32.69 -4.98 37.11
N ARG A 489 -32.30 -6.01 36.35
CA ARG A 489 -30.99 -6.67 36.44
C ARG A 489 -30.54 -6.96 35.04
N GLU A 490 -29.56 -6.21 34.55
CA GLU A 490 -28.95 -6.48 33.26
C GLU A 490 -27.49 -6.84 33.33
N VAL A 491 -27.06 -7.49 32.25
CA VAL A 491 -25.73 -8.06 32.07
C VAL A 491 -25.27 -7.65 30.68
N TYR A 492 -24.09 -7.06 30.55
CA TYR A 492 -23.60 -6.66 29.24
C TYR A 492 -22.24 -7.30 28.91
N PHE A 493 -22.04 -7.47 27.61
CA PHE A 493 -20.76 -7.65 26.95
C PHE A 493 -20.59 -6.47 26.00
N ALA A 494 -19.44 -5.83 26.08
CA ALA A 494 -19.12 -4.61 25.38
C ALA A 494 -17.77 -4.74 24.68
N ILE A 495 -17.65 -4.20 23.49
CA ILE A 495 -16.38 -4.10 22.77
C ILE A 495 -16.32 -2.77 22.02
N GLU A 496 -15.28 -2.01 22.35
CA GLU A 496 -15.01 -0.72 21.73
C GLU A 496 -14.21 -0.89 20.43
N GLN A 497 -14.21 0.15 19.60
CA GLN A 497 -13.48 0.20 18.34
C GLN A 497 -12.00 -0.14 18.50
N GLU A 498 -11.40 0.33 19.59
CA GLU A 498 -9.99 0.10 19.93
C GLU A 498 -9.74 -1.31 20.48
N GLY A 499 -10.79 -1.97 20.95
CA GLY A 499 -10.74 -3.32 21.51
C GLY A 499 -10.65 -4.44 20.48
N CYS A 500 -10.63 -4.18 19.17
CA CYS A 500 -10.61 -5.24 18.16
C CYS A 500 -9.50 -5.01 17.12
N GLY A 501 -8.35 -5.63 17.33
CA GLY A 501 -7.16 -5.47 16.48
C GLY A 501 -7.23 -6.15 15.11
N THR A 502 -6.15 -6.05 14.34
CA THR A 502 -6.08 -6.56 12.96
C THR A 502 -6.46 -8.04 12.86
N GLY A 503 -7.45 -8.35 12.01
CA GLY A 503 -7.95 -9.71 11.78
C GLY A 503 -9.06 -10.15 12.74
N CYS A 504 -9.32 -9.41 13.83
CA CYS A 504 -10.33 -9.73 14.84
C CYS A 504 -11.72 -9.97 14.20
N PRO A 505 -12.41 -11.10 14.50
CA PRO A 505 -13.71 -11.46 13.91
C PRO A 505 -14.84 -10.46 14.17
N LEU A 506 -14.70 -9.59 15.17
CA LEU A 506 -15.69 -8.58 15.54
C LEU A 506 -15.39 -7.20 14.94
N SER A 507 -14.33 -7.06 14.13
CA SER A 507 -13.93 -5.74 13.61
C SER A 507 -14.96 -5.21 12.62
N SER A 508 -15.61 -6.12 11.88
CA SER A 508 -16.77 -5.80 11.05
C SER A 508 -18.01 -5.51 11.85
N LEU A 509 -18.13 -5.99 13.09
CA LEU A 509 -19.28 -5.77 13.96
C LEU A 509 -19.22 -4.35 14.55
N VAL A 510 -18.10 -3.96 15.13
CA VAL A 510 -17.94 -2.64 15.77
C VAL A 510 -18.10 -1.51 14.75
N ARG A 511 -17.59 -1.69 13.52
CA ARG A 511 -17.80 -0.74 12.40
C ARG A 511 -19.26 -0.61 11.93
N ARG A 512 -20.17 -1.48 12.38
CA ARG A 512 -21.60 -1.45 12.02
C ARG A 512 -22.49 -0.92 13.15
N VAL A 513 -21.93 -0.60 14.32
CA VAL A 513 -22.72 -0.01 15.40
C VAL A 513 -22.92 1.47 15.12
N GLN A 514 -24.00 2.04 15.66
CA GLN A 514 -24.16 3.47 15.63
C GLN A 514 -23.21 4.10 16.66
N PRO A 515 -22.52 5.20 16.33
CA PRO A 515 -21.69 5.89 17.29
C PRO A 515 -22.55 6.44 18.43
N GLU A 516 -22.15 6.16 19.66
CA GLU A 516 -22.72 6.76 20.85
C GLU A 516 -21.95 8.05 21.17
N ILE A 517 -22.61 9.02 21.80
CA ILE A 517 -21.98 10.28 22.19
C ILE A 517 -21.98 10.33 23.71
N ASP A 518 -20.79 10.45 24.31
CA ASP A 518 -20.65 10.57 25.76
C ASP A 518 -21.14 11.94 26.27
N GLU A 519 -21.13 12.13 27.59
CA GLU A 519 -21.54 13.39 28.23
C GLU A 519 -20.65 14.58 27.85
N GLU A 520 -19.46 14.30 27.31
CA GLU A 520 -18.44 15.26 26.92
C GLU A 520 -18.53 15.61 25.42
N GLY A 521 -19.43 14.94 24.68
CA GLY A 521 -19.67 15.18 23.27
C GLY A 521 -18.75 14.39 22.32
N ASN A 522 -17.94 13.47 22.84
CA ASN A 522 -17.10 12.60 22.03
C ASN A 522 -17.94 11.44 21.50
N ALA A 523 -17.79 11.20 20.20
CA ALA A 523 -18.44 10.06 19.56
C ALA A 523 -17.54 8.84 19.67
N TYR A 524 -18.05 7.74 20.22
CA TYR A 524 -17.32 6.48 20.32
C TYR A 524 -18.12 5.33 19.69
N LEU A 525 -17.41 4.40 19.05
CA LEU A 525 -17.98 3.22 18.41
C LEU A 525 -17.76 2.00 19.30
N GLU A 526 -18.69 1.79 20.21
CA GLU A 526 -18.81 0.59 21.03
C GLU A 526 -19.82 -0.39 20.41
N PHE A 527 -19.74 -1.69 20.71
CA PHE A 527 -20.79 -2.70 20.51
C PHE A 527 -21.14 -3.37 21.83
N TRP A 528 -22.30 -3.01 22.39
CA TRP A 528 -22.81 -3.73 23.56
C TRP A 528 -23.93 -4.69 23.19
N LEU A 529 -23.94 -5.82 23.89
CA LEU A 529 -25.05 -6.77 23.91
C LEU A 529 -25.38 -7.14 25.36
N ASN A 530 -26.66 -7.31 25.64
CA ASN A 530 -27.15 -8.05 26.79
C ASN A 530 -27.92 -9.31 26.31
N PRO A 531 -28.34 -10.24 27.18
CA PRO A 531 -28.99 -11.48 26.75
C PRO A 531 -30.36 -11.30 26.06
N TRP A 532 -30.90 -10.09 25.98
CA TRP A 532 -32.26 -9.79 25.54
C TRP A 532 -32.34 -8.67 24.49
N GLU A 533 -31.30 -7.84 24.42
CA GLU A 533 -31.18 -6.60 23.66
C GLU A 533 -29.73 -6.43 23.18
N VAL A 534 -29.58 -5.67 22.11
CA VAL A 534 -28.30 -5.36 21.46
C VAL A 534 -28.38 -3.89 21.05
N SER A 535 -27.25 -3.18 21.02
CA SER A 535 -27.16 -1.79 20.55
C SER A 535 -28.04 -1.49 19.33
N ASP A 536 -28.75 -0.34 19.38
CA ASP A 536 -29.87 0.03 18.49
C ASP A 536 -29.48 0.29 17.01
N GLY A 537 -28.21 0.07 16.65
CA GLY A 537 -27.68 0.23 15.30
C GLY A 537 -27.35 -1.06 14.56
N VAL A 538 -27.36 -2.22 15.22
CA VAL A 538 -26.70 -3.40 14.66
C VAL A 538 -27.59 -4.23 13.74
N GLY A 539 -27.25 -4.22 12.44
CA GLY A 539 -27.62 -5.28 11.50
C GLY A 539 -27.10 -6.64 12.03
N ARG A 540 -28.00 -7.61 12.19
CA ARG A 540 -27.78 -8.77 13.08
C ARG A 540 -26.54 -9.61 12.70
N LEU A 541 -25.82 -10.06 13.73
CA LEU A 541 -24.53 -10.78 13.68
C LEU A 541 -24.38 -11.86 12.58
N SER A 542 -23.18 -12.00 12.01
CA SER A 542 -22.83 -13.19 11.24
C SER A 542 -22.82 -14.45 12.12
N SER A 543 -22.78 -15.63 11.50
CA SER A 543 -22.61 -16.89 12.25
C SER A 543 -21.27 -16.92 12.98
N THR A 544 -20.21 -16.42 12.34
CA THR A 544 -18.86 -16.37 12.90
C THR A 544 -18.76 -15.39 14.07
N GLU A 545 -19.35 -14.20 13.96
CA GLU A 545 -19.40 -13.21 15.05
C GLU A 545 -20.13 -13.78 16.28
N ARG A 546 -21.27 -14.46 16.10
CA ARG A 546 -21.97 -15.17 17.18
C ARG A 546 -21.12 -16.25 17.84
N ASP A 547 -20.55 -17.14 17.03
CA ASP A 547 -19.81 -18.28 17.56
C ASP A 547 -18.58 -17.81 18.34
N PHE A 548 -17.95 -16.72 17.89
CA PHE A 548 -16.81 -16.09 18.55
C PHE A 548 -17.21 -15.42 19.88
N ILE A 549 -18.25 -14.58 19.88
CA ILE A 549 -18.79 -13.95 21.11
C ILE A 549 -19.19 -15.01 22.13
N ALA A 550 -19.88 -16.07 21.70
CA ALA A 550 -20.29 -17.15 22.58
C ALA A 550 -19.10 -17.92 23.17
N ALA A 551 -18.02 -18.11 22.40
CA ALA A 551 -16.80 -18.73 22.89
C ALA A 551 -16.06 -17.82 23.89
N LEU A 552 -16.00 -16.50 23.63
CA LEU A 552 -15.40 -15.51 24.52
C LEU A 552 -16.12 -15.45 25.86
N ILE A 553 -17.44 -15.22 25.86
CA ILE A 553 -18.25 -15.14 27.08
C ILE A 553 -18.04 -16.40 27.94
N LYS A 554 -18.09 -17.59 27.33
CA LYS A 554 -17.88 -18.86 28.04
C LYS A 554 -16.49 -18.98 28.68
N ALA A 555 -15.46 -18.35 28.10
CA ALA A 555 -14.10 -18.39 28.60
C ALA A 555 -13.82 -17.38 29.73
N VAL A 556 -14.69 -16.38 29.95
CA VAL A 556 -14.48 -15.28 30.90
C VAL A 556 -14.11 -15.75 32.33
N PRO A 557 -14.77 -16.75 32.95
CA PRO A 557 -14.40 -17.17 34.30
C PRO A 557 -12.98 -17.75 34.41
N ALA A 558 -12.52 -18.43 33.36
CA ALA A 558 -11.15 -18.97 33.30
C ALA A 558 -10.14 -17.85 33.09
N MET A 559 -10.44 -16.92 32.18
CA MET A 559 -9.60 -15.74 31.91
C MET A 559 -9.41 -14.89 33.16
N ILE A 560 -10.45 -14.67 33.95
CA ILE A 560 -10.33 -13.98 35.25
C ILE A 560 -9.51 -14.78 36.25
N THR A 561 -9.65 -16.10 36.31
CA THR A 561 -8.77 -16.91 37.17
C THR A 561 -7.29 -16.73 36.81
N ASP A 562 -6.98 -16.59 35.52
CA ASP A 562 -5.61 -16.40 35.03
C ASP A 562 -5.04 -15.02 35.40
N THR A 563 -5.87 -14.00 35.63
CA THR A 563 -5.42 -12.67 36.11
C THR A 563 -5.21 -12.60 37.62
N LYS A 564 -5.42 -13.69 38.39
CA LYS A 564 -5.34 -13.66 39.86
C LYS A 564 -4.00 -13.16 40.41
N ALA A 565 -2.92 -13.42 39.69
CA ALA A 565 -1.57 -13.01 40.06
C ALA A 565 -1.12 -11.72 39.36
N ASP A 566 -2.00 -11.09 38.59
CA ASP A 566 -1.72 -9.88 37.82
C ASP A 566 -1.42 -8.70 38.76
N ALA A 567 -0.33 -7.98 38.49
CA ALA A 567 0.07 -6.81 39.24
C ALA A 567 -0.94 -5.67 39.12
N THR A 568 -1.77 -5.65 38.07
CA THR A 568 -2.83 -4.66 37.87
C THR A 568 -3.82 -4.65 39.03
N TRP A 569 -4.17 -5.80 39.63
CA TRP A 569 -5.02 -5.82 40.84
C TRP A 569 -4.46 -5.00 41.99
N ARG A 570 -3.13 -4.97 42.13
CA ARG A 570 -2.45 -4.17 43.16
C ARG A 570 -2.40 -2.70 42.77
N PHE A 571 -2.10 -2.41 41.51
CA PHE A 571 -2.10 -1.04 40.97
C PHE A 571 -3.48 -0.39 41.12
N LEU A 572 -4.53 -1.07 40.68
CA LEU A 572 -5.93 -0.66 40.84
C LEU A 572 -6.29 -0.38 42.30
N ALA A 573 -5.88 -1.26 43.22
CA ALA A 573 -6.16 -1.07 44.65
C ALA A 573 -5.40 0.11 45.26
N GLU A 574 -4.18 0.41 44.79
CA GLU A 574 -3.38 1.56 45.23
C GLU A 574 -3.96 2.87 44.68
N ASP A 575 -4.37 2.89 43.41
CA ASP A 575 -4.94 4.04 42.71
C ASP A 575 -6.33 4.41 43.26
N ALA A 576 -7.22 3.42 43.41
CA ALA A 576 -8.52 3.63 44.03
C ALA A 576 -8.43 4.06 45.50
N ALA A 577 -7.42 3.62 46.25
CA ALA A 577 -7.19 4.10 47.61
C ALA A 577 -6.72 5.57 47.63
N ALA A 578 -6.03 6.03 46.59
CA ALA A 578 -5.62 7.42 46.43
C ALA A 578 -6.81 8.32 46.05
N GLU A 579 -7.72 7.83 45.22
CA GLU A 579 -8.88 8.59 44.72
C GLU A 579 -10.17 8.40 45.54
N GLY A 580 -10.16 7.46 46.51
CA GLY A 580 -11.34 7.15 47.33
C GLY A 580 -12.41 6.34 46.58
N LEU A 581 -12.06 5.72 45.46
CA LEU A 581 -12.94 4.89 44.65
C LEU A 581 -13.12 3.50 45.29
N SER A 582 -14.31 2.92 45.14
CA SER A 582 -14.59 1.55 45.58
C SER A 582 -14.39 0.59 44.41
N LEU A 583 -13.38 -0.26 44.44
CA LEU A 583 -13.17 -1.30 43.42
C LEU A 583 -13.66 -2.67 43.87
N PRO A 584 -14.06 -3.56 42.95
CA PRO A 584 -14.41 -4.92 43.28
C PRO A 584 -13.15 -5.74 43.59
N SER A 585 -13.25 -6.65 44.56
CA SER A 585 -12.21 -7.64 44.82
C SER A 585 -12.14 -8.69 43.71
N PHE A 586 -10.98 -9.35 43.59
CA PHE A 586 -10.81 -10.50 42.69
C PHE A 586 -11.92 -11.56 42.87
N ASP A 587 -12.28 -11.88 44.13
CA ASP A 587 -13.32 -12.89 44.39
C ASP A 587 -14.71 -12.39 43.97
N GLU A 588 -15.01 -11.09 44.07
CA GLU A 588 -16.24 -10.48 43.55
C GLU A 588 -16.28 -10.55 42.01
N VAL A 589 -15.18 -10.21 41.33
CA VAL A 589 -15.08 -10.28 39.86
C VAL A 589 -15.12 -11.74 39.35
N GLN A 590 -14.51 -12.67 40.07
CA GLN A 590 -14.60 -14.10 39.78
C GLN A 590 -16.05 -14.61 39.95
N GLN A 591 -16.77 -14.17 40.98
CA GLN A 591 -18.18 -14.54 41.16
C GLN A 591 -19.09 -13.89 40.10
N LEU A 592 -18.80 -12.64 39.72
CA LEU A 592 -19.50 -11.92 38.65
C LEU A 592 -19.33 -12.65 37.31
N SER A 593 -18.10 -13.02 36.93
CA SER A 593 -17.82 -13.73 35.67
C SER A 593 -18.67 -15.00 35.50
N ALA A 594 -18.87 -15.76 36.57
CA ALA A 594 -19.70 -16.96 36.54
C ALA A 594 -21.20 -16.65 36.35
N GLN A 595 -21.68 -15.53 36.89
CA GLN A 595 -23.05 -15.07 36.72
C GLN A 595 -23.32 -14.56 35.31
N ILE A 596 -22.35 -13.86 34.71
CA ILE A 596 -22.43 -13.36 33.33
C ILE A 596 -22.58 -14.53 32.34
N VAL A 597 -21.76 -15.58 32.48
CA VAL A 597 -21.88 -16.80 31.66
C VAL A 597 -23.25 -17.46 31.79
N ASP A 598 -23.78 -17.54 33.01
CA ASP A 598 -25.09 -18.14 33.27
C ASP A 598 -26.24 -17.32 32.65
N ALA A 599 -26.14 -15.99 32.68
CA ALA A 599 -27.11 -15.08 32.07
C ALA A 599 -27.16 -15.23 30.54
N PHE A 600 -26.01 -15.25 29.87
CA PHE A 600 -25.94 -15.46 28.41
C PHE A 600 -26.31 -16.88 27.96
N SER A 601 -26.21 -17.87 28.85
CA SER A 601 -26.51 -19.28 28.52
C SER A 601 -28.00 -19.64 28.66
N ARG A 602 -28.82 -18.82 29.33
CA ARG A 602 -30.20 -19.19 29.72
C ARG A 602 -31.34 -18.61 28.87
N SER A 603 -31.09 -17.82 27.83
CA SER A 603 -32.16 -17.20 27.03
C SER A 603 -32.19 -17.66 25.57
N GLY A 604 -33.28 -18.36 25.20
CA GLY A 604 -33.54 -18.86 23.83
C GLY A 604 -33.82 -17.78 22.78
N LYS A 605 -33.24 -16.58 22.89
CA LYS A 605 -33.40 -15.45 21.95
C LYS A 605 -32.12 -15.10 21.17
N LEU A 606 -30.92 -15.34 21.69
CA LEU A 606 -29.67 -15.04 20.94
C LEU A 606 -29.55 -15.88 19.65
N SER A 607 -30.03 -17.13 19.65
CA SER A 607 -30.03 -17.97 18.45
C SER A 607 -31.09 -17.58 17.41
N GLY A 608 -32.27 -17.11 17.86
CA GLY A 608 -33.42 -16.80 17.01
C GLY A 608 -33.44 -15.37 16.47
N ALA A 609 -32.93 -14.40 17.25
CA ALA A 609 -32.79 -13.01 16.86
C ALA A 609 -32.04 -12.87 15.52
N VAL A 610 -30.99 -13.67 15.34
CA VAL A 610 -30.00 -13.46 14.28
C VAL A 610 -30.29 -14.22 12.98
N GLN A 611 -30.98 -15.37 13.01
CA GLN A 611 -31.37 -16.12 11.79
C GLN A 611 -32.29 -15.34 10.83
N ASN A 612 -32.79 -14.16 11.19
CA ASN A 612 -33.81 -13.41 10.46
C ASN A 612 -33.31 -11.99 10.07
N ALA A 613 -32.08 -11.89 9.56
CA ALA A 613 -31.54 -10.67 8.96
C ALA A 613 -32.00 -10.48 7.50
N PRO A 614 -32.33 -9.26 7.06
CA PRO A 614 -32.52 -8.96 5.63
C PRO A 614 -31.17 -8.67 4.94
N GLU A 615 -31.07 -9.07 3.67
CA GLU A 615 -29.92 -8.91 2.77
C GLU A 615 -29.74 -7.43 2.31
N LEU A 616 -28.51 -6.90 2.43
CA LEU A 616 -27.89 -5.78 1.68
C LEU A 616 -28.64 -4.44 1.57
N GLU A 617 -28.06 -3.38 2.13
CA GLU A 617 -28.17 -1.99 1.64
C GLU A 617 -26.90 -1.23 2.06
N ARG A 618 -26.14 -0.71 1.08
CA ARG A 618 -24.98 0.21 1.19
C ARG A 618 -23.75 -0.23 2.00
N GLY A 619 -22.74 0.64 1.91
CA GLY A 619 -21.52 0.80 2.71
C GLY A 619 -21.45 2.30 3.10
N ILE A 620 -20.57 2.64 4.03
CA ILE A 620 -20.57 3.92 4.78
C ILE A 620 -20.45 5.13 3.82
N SER A 621 -21.54 5.89 3.69
CA SER A 621 -21.62 7.08 2.84
C SER A 621 -22.77 8.01 3.28
N HIS A 622 -22.60 8.70 4.42
CA HIS A 622 -23.58 9.68 4.90
C HIS A 622 -23.34 11.08 4.30
N GLU A 623 -24.37 11.93 4.31
CA GLU A 623 -24.40 13.30 3.79
C GLU A 623 -23.53 14.27 4.64
N GLY A 624 -22.22 14.03 4.69
CA GLY A 624 -21.28 14.67 5.61
C GLY A 624 -19.82 14.19 5.59
N ALA A 625 -19.41 13.27 4.69
CA ALA A 625 -18.07 12.66 4.69
C ALA A 625 -17.37 12.72 3.31
N ALA A 626 -17.01 13.92 2.85
CA ALA A 626 -16.61 14.20 1.47
C ALA A 626 -15.10 14.11 1.14
N GLY A 627 -14.33 13.31 1.90
CA GLY A 627 -12.86 13.37 1.83
C GLY A 627 -12.29 14.69 2.36
N LEU A 628 -13.08 15.40 3.18
CA LEU A 628 -12.80 16.71 3.76
C LEU A 628 -12.94 16.64 5.29
N PRO A 629 -12.09 17.36 6.05
CA PRO A 629 -12.25 17.54 7.49
C PRO A 629 -13.65 18.02 7.90
N ARG A 630 -14.09 17.64 9.10
CA ARG A 630 -15.43 17.93 9.65
C ARG A 630 -15.71 19.43 9.68
N GLU A 631 -14.71 20.23 9.96
CA GLU A 631 -14.78 21.68 10.03
C GLU A 631 -15.06 22.29 8.66
N ILE A 632 -14.41 21.79 7.60
CA ILE A 632 -14.66 22.21 6.22
C ILE A 632 -16.07 21.83 5.80
N MET A 633 -16.55 20.64 6.18
CA MET A 633 -17.94 20.22 5.96
C MET A 633 -18.95 21.11 6.72
N ALA A 634 -18.61 21.54 7.94
CA ALA A 634 -19.43 22.47 8.70
C ALA A 634 -19.48 23.86 8.03
N MET A 635 -18.37 24.32 7.43
CA MET A 635 -18.34 25.56 6.65
C MET A 635 -19.14 25.44 5.35
N ALA A 636 -18.98 24.33 4.62
CA ALA A 636 -19.70 24.07 3.36
C ALA A 636 -21.22 23.94 3.55
N SER A 637 -21.66 23.35 4.68
CA SER A 637 -23.09 23.26 5.03
C SER A 637 -23.69 24.56 5.58
N GLY A 638 -22.88 25.59 5.79
CA GLY A 638 -23.29 26.85 6.42
C GLY A 638 -23.53 26.77 7.93
N SER A 639 -23.13 25.66 8.56
CA SER A 639 -23.20 25.48 10.02
C SER A 639 -22.19 26.36 10.76
N THR A 640 -21.07 26.66 10.11
CA THR A 640 -20.02 27.57 10.58
C THR A 640 -19.69 28.57 9.46
N PRO A 641 -19.43 29.86 9.74
CA PRO A 641 -19.00 30.80 8.69
C PRO A 641 -17.58 30.46 8.21
N ALA A 642 -17.38 30.39 6.89
CA ALA A 642 -16.05 30.32 6.30
C ALA A 642 -15.31 31.67 6.47
N PRO A 643 -13.98 31.67 6.68
CA PRO A 643 -13.21 32.90 6.68
C PRO A 643 -13.26 33.59 5.30
N ARG A 644 -12.99 34.89 5.29
CA ARG A 644 -12.88 35.62 4.02
C ARG A 644 -11.63 35.14 3.29
N SER A 645 -11.68 35.14 1.97
CA SER A 645 -10.56 34.74 1.12
C SER A 645 -9.34 35.69 1.21
N ASP A 646 -9.46 36.83 1.89
CA ASP A 646 -8.37 37.79 2.13
C ASP A 646 -7.90 37.82 3.60
N ASP A 647 -8.31 36.84 4.40
CA ASP A 647 -7.95 36.70 5.82
C ASP A 647 -6.95 35.55 6.00
N ASP A 648 -5.72 35.77 5.53
CA ASP A 648 -4.64 34.77 5.51
C ASP A 648 -4.38 34.18 6.92
N GLU A 649 -4.43 34.99 7.97
CA GLU A 649 -4.19 34.54 9.36
C GLU A 649 -5.27 33.55 9.84
N ALA A 650 -6.53 33.76 9.47
CA ALA A 650 -7.61 32.84 9.82
C ALA A 650 -7.55 31.54 9.01
N ILE A 651 -7.10 31.61 7.75
CA ILE A 651 -6.90 30.43 6.90
C ILE A 651 -5.72 29.61 7.44
N ASP A 652 -4.59 30.25 7.77
CA ASP A 652 -3.40 29.60 8.32
C ASP A 652 -3.71 28.90 9.66
N GLN A 653 -4.53 29.49 10.54
CA GLN A 653 -4.94 28.82 11.79
C GLN A 653 -5.77 27.55 11.56
N ILE A 654 -6.61 27.54 10.53
CA ILE A 654 -7.39 26.34 10.15
C ILE A 654 -6.45 25.28 9.59
N VAL A 655 -5.51 25.68 8.74
CA VAL A 655 -4.50 24.79 8.17
C VAL A 655 -3.64 24.20 9.30
N ASP A 656 -3.01 25.03 10.12
CA ASP A 656 -2.11 24.59 11.18
C ASP A 656 -2.81 23.74 12.25
N GLY A 657 -4.07 24.04 12.57
CA GLY A 657 -4.79 23.32 13.62
C GLY A 657 -5.34 21.97 13.18
N ILE A 658 -5.99 21.91 12.02
CA ILE A 658 -6.69 20.70 11.55
C ILE A 658 -5.74 19.80 10.79
N TYR A 659 -4.94 20.37 9.89
CA TYR A 659 -4.14 19.59 8.97
C TYR A 659 -2.90 19.00 9.61
N ASN A 660 -2.20 19.73 10.50
CA ASN A 660 -1.07 19.17 11.23
C ASN A 660 -1.50 18.05 12.18
N SER A 661 -2.63 18.22 12.89
CA SER A 661 -3.17 17.18 13.77
C SER A 661 -3.57 15.91 13.02
N LEU A 662 -4.30 16.04 11.90
CA LEU A 662 -4.64 14.89 11.04
C LEU A 662 -3.41 14.22 10.44
N PHE A 663 -2.39 15.01 10.12
CA PHE A 663 -1.14 14.52 9.59
C PHE A 663 -0.38 13.69 10.64
N GLU A 664 -0.24 14.22 11.87
CA GLU A 664 0.38 13.51 13.00
C GLU A 664 -0.38 12.21 13.35
N GLU A 665 -1.71 12.23 13.35
CA GLU A 665 -2.55 11.05 13.57
C GLU A 665 -2.29 9.97 12.51
N ARG A 666 -2.29 10.36 11.23
CA ARG A 666 -2.02 9.46 10.10
C ARG A 666 -0.59 8.92 10.14
N ALA A 667 0.37 9.75 10.55
CA ALA A 667 1.77 9.36 10.70
C ALA A 667 1.93 8.24 11.76
N GLY A 668 1.28 8.35 12.92
CA GLY A 668 1.34 7.31 13.96
C GLY A 668 1.03 5.89 13.46
N VAL A 669 0.10 5.75 12.50
CA VAL A 669 -0.31 4.46 11.92
C VAL A 669 0.79 3.82 11.05
N TYR A 670 1.56 4.62 10.32
CA TYR A 670 2.59 4.12 9.41
C TYR A 670 3.90 3.79 10.12
N LYS A 671 4.24 4.51 11.20
CA LYS A 671 5.46 4.28 11.98
C LYS A 671 5.49 2.88 12.59
N ALA A 672 4.33 2.39 13.04
CA ALA A 672 4.17 1.04 13.58
C ALA A 672 4.33 -0.10 12.55
N ARG A 673 4.34 0.21 11.24
CA ARG A 673 4.35 -0.79 10.17
C ARG A 673 5.73 -1.06 9.60
N LEU A 674 6.70 -0.19 9.86
CA LEU A 674 8.09 -0.38 9.45
C LEU A 674 8.70 -1.56 10.24
N ARG A 675 9.09 -2.64 9.55
CA ARG A 675 9.62 -3.88 10.14
C ARG A 675 11.03 -4.19 9.63
N GLU A 676 11.76 -4.92 10.48
CA GLU A 676 13.21 -5.10 10.49
C GLU A 676 13.97 -3.81 10.76
N THR A 677 14.03 -3.44 12.03
CA THR A 677 14.99 -2.43 12.50
C THR A 677 16.16 -3.15 13.14
N PHE A 678 17.32 -3.15 12.48
CA PHE A 678 18.55 -3.55 13.15
C PHE A 678 18.84 -2.48 14.21
N ALA A 679 18.87 -2.87 15.49
CA ALA A 679 18.96 -1.93 16.60
C ALA A 679 20.39 -1.42 16.86
N ASP A 680 21.38 -2.00 16.18
CA ASP A 680 22.74 -1.48 16.06
C ASP A 680 23.41 -1.99 14.74
N PRO A 681 24.46 -1.31 14.23
CA PRO A 681 25.20 -1.73 13.02
C PRO A 681 25.88 -3.09 13.14
N ASP A 682 26.21 -3.53 14.35
CA ASP A 682 26.82 -4.83 14.59
C ASP A 682 25.80 -5.97 14.37
N GLN A 683 24.53 -5.78 14.74
CA GLN A 683 23.42 -6.69 14.44
C GLN A 683 23.18 -6.78 12.93
N TRP A 684 23.20 -5.63 12.24
CA TRP A 684 23.11 -5.59 10.78
C TRP A 684 24.26 -6.37 10.13
N LEU A 685 25.50 -6.12 10.55
CA LEU A 685 26.69 -6.84 10.05
C LEU A 685 26.59 -8.35 10.33
N ALA A 686 26.12 -8.74 11.52
CA ALA A 686 25.95 -10.14 11.89
C ALA A 686 24.89 -10.84 11.03
N ALA A 687 23.87 -10.13 10.57
CA ALA A 687 22.86 -10.63 9.64
C ALA A 687 23.34 -10.69 8.19
N MET A 688 24.46 -10.06 7.83
CA MET A 688 25.02 -10.18 6.48
C MET A 688 25.59 -11.60 6.24
N PRO A 689 25.55 -12.13 5.00
CA PRO A 689 26.23 -13.37 4.66
C PRO A 689 27.73 -13.29 4.99
N ALA A 690 28.36 -14.41 5.37
CA ALA A 690 29.76 -14.44 5.83
C ALA A 690 30.77 -13.76 4.86
N GLN A 691 30.56 -13.88 3.54
CA GLN A 691 31.40 -13.24 2.52
C GLN A 691 31.21 -11.72 2.39
N ALA A 692 30.12 -11.19 2.94
CA ALA A 692 29.82 -9.77 3.04
C ALA A 692 30.17 -9.16 4.41
N GLN A 693 30.69 -9.96 5.36
CA GLN A 693 31.14 -9.50 6.69
C GLN A 693 32.60 -9.01 6.72
N THR A 694 33.21 -8.80 5.56
CA THR A 694 34.54 -8.19 5.43
C THR A 694 34.39 -6.82 4.80
N SER A 695 35.38 -5.93 4.96
CA SER A 695 35.32 -4.60 4.34
C SER A 695 35.16 -4.67 2.81
N ALA A 696 35.88 -5.59 2.15
CA ALA A 696 35.74 -5.81 0.71
C ALA A 696 34.37 -6.42 0.34
N GLY A 697 33.81 -7.27 1.21
CA GLY A 697 32.47 -7.82 1.05
C GLY A 697 31.37 -6.77 1.18
N LEU A 698 31.48 -5.88 2.17
CA LEU A 698 30.58 -4.73 2.37
C LEU A 698 30.65 -3.77 1.19
N GLU A 699 31.85 -3.49 0.67
CA GLU A 699 32.02 -2.68 -0.53
C GLU A 699 31.27 -3.29 -1.73
N ILE A 700 31.35 -4.61 -1.94
CA ILE A 700 30.61 -5.29 -3.02
C ILE A 700 29.11 -5.22 -2.77
N ALA A 701 28.66 -5.41 -1.53
CA ALA A 701 27.25 -5.45 -1.16
C ALA A 701 26.58 -4.08 -1.28
N LEU A 702 27.29 -2.98 -0.99
CA LEU A 702 26.73 -1.63 -0.99
C LEU A 702 27.03 -0.82 -2.26
N LEU A 703 28.19 -1.02 -2.90
CA LEU A 703 28.58 -0.26 -4.09
C LEU A 703 28.45 -1.11 -5.36
N PRO A 704 27.73 -0.62 -6.39
CA PRO A 704 27.53 -1.36 -7.63
C PRO A 704 28.85 -1.62 -8.39
N VAL A 705 29.80 -0.69 -8.24
CA VAL A 705 31.15 -0.73 -8.80
C VAL A 705 32.15 -0.43 -7.69
N ARG A 706 33.21 -1.24 -7.58
CA ARG A 706 34.24 -1.05 -6.54
C ARG A 706 34.92 0.32 -6.64
N ASN A 707 35.23 0.89 -5.49
CA ASN A 707 36.07 2.05 -5.34
C ASN A 707 37.53 1.64 -5.05
N PRO A 708 38.43 1.64 -6.06
CA PRO A 708 39.83 1.31 -5.84
C PRO A 708 40.55 2.32 -4.94
N ALA A 709 39.98 3.50 -4.66
CA ALA A 709 40.51 4.46 -3.71
C ALA A 709 40.08 4.18 -2.26
N LEU A 710 38.95 3.48 -2.05
CA LEU A 710 38.57 2.99 -0.73
C LEU A 710 39.27 1.68 -0.38
N ALA A 711 39.80 0.96 -1.40
CA ALA A 711 40.58 -0.28 -1.33
C ALA A 711 40.73 -0.81 0.10
N THR A 712 39.65 -1.39 0.58
CA THR A 712 39.62 -1.97 1.90
C THR A 712 40.33 -3.32 1.76
N ASP A 713 41.58 -3.41 2.23
CA ASP A 713 42.24 -4.72 2.35
C ASP A 713 41.28 -5.70 3.06
N ASP A 714 41.43 -7.02 2.87
CA ASP A 714 40.71 -8.08 3.63
C ASP A 714 41.08 -8.09 5.13
N LYS A 715 41.11 -6.93 5.78
CA LYS A 715 41.33 -6.73 7.21
C LYS A 715 39.98 -6.75 7.92
N ALA A 716 39.99 -7.20 9.16
CA ALA A 716 38.83 -7.07 10.04
C ALA A 716 38.41 -5.60 10.14
N VAL A 717 37.11 -5.35 10.08
CA VAL A 717 36.53 -4.00 10.19
C VAL A 717 36.97 -3.38 11.53
N GLN A 718 37.76 -2.31 11.48
CA GLN A 718 38.02 -1.43 12.62
C GLN A 718 37.36 -0.10 12.28
N GLY A 719 36.34 0.31 13.04
CA GLY A 719 35.50 1.47 12.71
C GLY A 719 34.44 1.13 11.65
N LEU A 720 33.49 0.26 11.99
CA LEU A 720 32.37 -0.12 11.11
C LEU A 720 31.56 1.12 10.69
N ASP A 721 31.28 2.00 11.63
CA ASP A 721 30.56 3.26 11.40
C ASP A 721 31.27 4.15 10.37
N ASP A 722 32.59 4.37 10.53
CA ASP A 722 33.40 5.16 9.59
C ASP A 722 33.40 4.55 8.18
N LEU A 723 33.45 3.22 8.09
CA LEU A 723 33.38 2.50 6.82
C LEU A 723 31.99 2.63 6.18
N LEU A 724 30.92 2.45 6.95
CA LEU A 724 29.54 2.57 6.45
C LEU A 724 29.24 3.98 5.97
N PHE A 725 29.63 5.02 6.73
CA PHE A 725 29.56 6.41 6.26
C PHE A 725 30.32 6.62 4.96
N SER A 726 31.55 6.10 4.87
CA SER A 726 32.38 6.25 3.68
C SER A 726 31.76 5.57 2.44
N LEU A 727 31.07 4.44 2.63
CA LEU A 727 30.42 3.70 1.55
C LEU A 727 29.09 4.34 1.14
N VAL A 728 28.24 4.74 2.08
CA VAL A 728 26.94 5.38 1.78
C VAL A 728 27.13 6.73 1.08
N LEU A 729 28.11 7.53 1.53
CA LEU A 729 28.40 8.84 0.94
C LEU A 729 29.27 8.73 -0.33
N ASP A 730 29.69 7.53 -0.73
CA ASP A 730 30.35 7.34 -2.01
C ASP A 730 29.36 7.62 -3.15
N PRO A 731 29.70 8.45 -4.15
CA PRO A 731 28.81 8.75 -5.26
C PRO A 731 28.31 7.51 -6.03
N ARG A 732 29.01 6.37 -5.95
CA ARG A 732 28.58 5.12 -6.58
C ARG A 732 27.38 4.49 -5.88
N PHE A 733 27.10 4.82 -4.61
CA PHE A 733 25.90 4.34 -3.90
C PHE A 733 24.60 4.85 -4.55
N GLN A 734 24.68 5.99 -5.25
CA GLN A 734 23.61 6.57 -6.06
C GLN A 734 23.31 5.78 -7.33
N LEU A 735 24.14 4.80 -7.68
CA LEU A 735 24.02 4.02 -8.91
C LEU A 735 23.36 2.67 -8.64
N LYS A 736 22.72 2.14 -9.67
CA LYS A 736 22.18 0.78 -9.72
C LYS A 736 22.67 0.09 -10.99
#